data_AF-A0AAV9FHQ6-F1
#
_entry.id   AF-A0AAV9FHQ6-F1
#
_cell.length_a   1.000
_cell.length_b   1.000
_cell.length_c   1.000
_cell.angle_alpha   90.00
_cell.angle_beta   90.00
_cell.angle_gamma   90.00
#
_symmetry.space_group_name_H-M   'P 1'
#
loop_
_entity.id
_entity.type
_entity.pdbx_description
1 polymer ?
#
loop_
_entity_poly.entity_id
_entity_poly.type
_entity_poly.pdbx_seq_one_letter_code
_entity_poly.pdbx_strand_id
1 'polypeptide(L)'
;MMVSAYVETMNLDGETNLKTKRCLEATLALDSEFEFSHFEGTIRCEDPNPNLYTFIGNLEFKDQLYDLSPGQVLLRDSKLQNTEYIYGVVIFSGRDTKAIQNSMSSPSKRSRVERKMDHVIYVLFLMLLFVSLASSIGSYVFIRFKTSDWWYIRPEIHENLFNTSKPLKSAALQLIRALILYGYLIPISLYVSIETVKFFQAMLINWDLKMYDEVTCKSAEARTSNLNEELGQVEMILSDKTGTLTCNQMEFRKCSIAGMSYGGDVNEVDLAASKRMNVDFEKYVFSIEGSDTTSKDMFEFSVNDQSIKNMTSLNIKSRNRHFVSIKGFYFNDERLLDFNWINNSNVFDIDYVLQEDDLGKMKYEAESPEEVSFLVAAQEFGFKFCKRTQSTMVVKEIDPSSGLHVESIIFDRLASSGRAYERETTQHLSDYAEDGFRTLALAYRRLKPAEYENWNSIFTRAKTTIGPEREELLKSASELIEKDLILLGVAAVEDKLQKGVPECIDKLAQAGLKIWLLTGDKKETAINIGLLQQDMKQFQLSISKDSESTNDEKITRLVKDYTGKITLAIGDGANDVGMIQAADIGVGISGMEGMQAVMASDFSLPQFRMLERLLIVHGHWCYKRITKMILYFVYKNIAFGMTLFYYELLTSFSGELLYDDWYMVLFNVILTSLPVISLGVLEQDVSAEVCLQFPALYQQGQRNIYFSWARILGWISNALFASLAIFIFNIFALSPSTFRSSGELADLSHLGAMMYTCVIWTVNSQIALIINHFTWIHHLFIWGSIFSWYILLFIYGSLPPSISKTNFQLHKAMISTPSYWMITFVTLVVSLLPYFIYGVVQRLFWPMDDQVIREMKHCGKDVTEAFMWAAEQKNSVRTTHVGFSARVEAKMRYWKEHLRQKRASMHGRFSKGSSPAS
;
A
#
# COMPACT_ATOMS: atom_id res chain seq x y z
N MET A 1 -0.90 -46.45 18.82
CA MET A 1 -1.56 -45.60 17.81
C MET A 1 -0.46 -44.90 17.01
N MET A 2 -0.67 -44.53 15.74
CA MET A 2 0.30 -43.67 15.05
C MET A 2 0.12 -42.22 15.53
N VAL A 3 0.98 -41.78 16.44
CA VAL A 3 1.00 -40.40 16.91
C VAL A 3 1.45 -39.51 15.76
N SER A 4 0.56 -38.60 15.34
CA SER A 4 0.81 -37.67 14.24
C SER A 4 0.58 -36.25 14.77
N ALA A 5 1.54 -35.36 14.54
CA ALA A 5 1.43 -33.95 14.86
C ALA A 5 0.92 -33.17 13.64
N TYR A 6 0.20 -32.08 13.86
CA TYR A 6 -0.26 -31.19 12.79
C TYR A 6 0.46 -29.84 12.87
N VAL A 7 0.87 -29.32 11.71
CA VAL A 7 1.77 -28.17 11.62
C VAL A 7 1.31 -27.21 10.54
N GLU A 8 1.14 -25.95 10.93
CA GLU A 8 0.78 -24.85 10.05
C GLU A 8 2.06 -24.24 9.46
N THR A 9 2.24 -24.33 8.14
CA THR A 9 3.41 -23.83 7.41
C THR A 9 3.15 -22.59 6.57
N MET A 10 1.96 -22.00 6.66
CA MET A 10 1.55 -20.74 6.04
C MET A 10 2.61 -19.63 6.16
N ASN A 11 3.30 -19.54 7.31
CA ASN A 11 4.44 -18.67 7.59
C ASN A 11 5.73 -18.93 6.76
N LEU A 12 5.77 -19.95 5.89
CA LEU A 12 6.95 -20.43 5.16
C LEU A 12 6.69 -20.70 3.67
N ASP A 13 5.53 -21.28 3.35
CA ASP A 13 5.15 -21.69 2.00
C ASP A 13 3.75 -21.19 1.58
N GLY A 14 3.03 -20.50 2.47
CA GLY A 14 1.66 -20.02 2.20
C GLY A 14 0.61 -21.13 2.09
N GLU A 15 0.95 -22.39 2.40
CA GLU A 15 -0.04 -23.47 2.39
C GLU A 15 -0.94 -23.38 3.63
N THR A 16 -2.25 -23.22 3.39
CA THR A 16 -3.28 -23.07 4.42
C THR A 16 -3.65 -24.38 5.13
N ASN A 17 -3.20 -25.52 4.58
CA ASN A 17 -3.58 -26.85 5.04
C ASN A 17 -2.60 -27.34 6.11
N LEU A 18 -3.12 -28.04 7.13
CA LEU A 18 -2.30 -28.51 8.23
C LEU A 18 -1.43 -29.71 7.81
N LYS A 19 -0.12 -29.51 7.71
CA LYS A 19 0.83 -30.55 7.30
C LYS A 19 1.00 -31.57 8.41
N THR A 20 0.68 -32.82 8.08
CA THR A 20 0.86 -33.96 8.99
C THR A 20 2.33 -34.33 9.12
N LYS A 21 2.86 -34.36 10.35
CA LYS A 21 4.22 -34.79 10.70
C LYS A 21 4.16 -36.03 11.57
N ARG A 22 5.16 -36.92 11.45
CA ARG A 22 5.21 -38.21 12.17
C ARG A 22 6.56 -38.43 12.82
N CYS A 23 6.55 -38.90 14.06
CA CYS A 23 7.76 -39.39 14.73
C CYS A 23 8.25 -40.71 14.11
N LEU A 24 9.48 -41.13 14.48
CA LEU A 24 9.96 -42.47 14.19
C LEU A 24 9.32 -43.48 15.14
N GLU A 25 8.96 -44.67 14.66
CA GLU A 25 8.38 -45.73 15.50
C GLU A 25 9.35 -46.16 16.62
N ALA A 26 10.66 -46.07 16.39
CA ALA A 26 11.70 -46.37 17.37
C ALA A 26 11.79 -45.41 18.56
N THR A 27 11.31 -44.17 18.41
CA THR A 27 11.26 -43.15 19.49
C THR A 27 9.86 -42.94 20.04
N LEU A 28 8.87 -43.71 19.57
CA LEU A 28 7.45 -43.59 19.96
C LEU A 28 7.19 -44.06 21.40
N ALA A 29 8.11 -44.82 21.98
CA ALA A 29 8.10 -45.26 23.37
C ALA A 29 9.04 -44.42 24.28
N LEU A 30 9.14 -43.12 24.01
CA LEU A 30 9.81 -42.13 24.86
C LEU A 30 8.77 -41.03 25.14
N ASP A 31 7.95 -41.23 26.19
CA ASP A 31 6.84 -40.32 26.51
C ASP A 31 7.08 -39.46 27.76
N SER A 32 8.11 -39.81 28.55
CA SER A 32 8.42 -39.18 29.83
C SER A 32 9.84 -38.59 29.90
N GLU A 33 10.00 -37.48 30.65
CA GLU A 33 11.30 -36.81 30.83
C GLU A 33 12.40 -37.75 31.41
N PHE A 34 12.00 -38.75 32.20
CA PHE A 34 12.90 -39.74 32.78
C PHE A 34 13.48 -40.72 31.75
N GLU A 35 12.76 -41.00 30.66
CA GLU A 35 13.26 -41.83 29.57
C GLU A 35 14.22 -41.02 28.69
N PHE A 36 13.93 -39.74 28.45
CA PHE A 36 14.85 -38.84 27.74
C PHE A 36 16.18 -38.64 28.48
N SER A 37 16.22 -38.69 29.82
CA SER A 37 17.50 -38.63 30.56
C SER A 37 18.38 -39.88 30.39
N HIS A 38 17.87 -40.95 29.79
CA HIS A 38 18.58 -42.18 29.47
C HIS A 38 18.65 -42.45 27.95
N PHE A 39 18.22 -41.50 27.13
CA PHE A 39 18.24 -41.60 25.66
C PHE A 39 19.57 -41.10 25.10
N GLU A 40 20.31 -42.00 24.45
CA GLU A 40 21.50 -41.69 23.65
C GLU A 40 21.29 -42.16 22.22
N GLY A 41 21.60 -41.31 21.24
CA GLY A 41 21.48 -41.58 19.82
C GLY A 41 22.15 -40.48 18.99
N THR A 42 22.73 -40.85 17.85
CA THR A 42 23.48 -39.91 16.98
C THR A 42 22.66 -39.58 15.74
N ILE A 43 22.43 -38.30 15.47
CA ILE A 43 21.84 -37.85 14.20
C ILE A 43 22.99 -37.45 13.25
N ARG A 44 22.97 -37.98 12.05
CA ARG A 44 23.84 -37.57 10.93
C ARG A 44 22.93 -37.01 9.82
N CYS A 45 23.23 -35.85 9.26
CA CYS A 45 22.37 -35.22 8.24
C CYS A 45 23.18 -34.45 7.21
N GLU A 46 22.50 -34.03 6.13
CA GLU A 46 23.03 -33.11 5.11
C GLU A 46 23.42 -31.73 5.66
N ASP A 47 24.25 -31.00 4.92
CA ASP A 47 24.58 -29.61 5.24
C ASP A 47 23.34 -28.68 5.16
N PRO A 48 23.30 -27.58 5.93
CA PRO A 48 22.22 -26.59 5.90
C PRO A 48 21.94 -26.03 4.49
N ASN A 49 20.75 -26.32 3.95
CA ASN A 49 20.33 -25.97 2.59
C ASN A 49 18.92 -25.33 2.56
N PRO A 50 18.61 -24.46 1.57
CA PRO A 50 17.39 -23.64 1.61
C PRO A 50 16.10 -24.39 1.26
N ASN A 51 16.14 -25.47 0.47
CA ASN A 51 14.93 -26.13 -0.02
C ASN A 51 14.06 -26.66 1.14
N LEU A 52 12.81 -26.18 1.24
CA LEU A 52 11.89 -26.47 2.34
C LEU A 52 11.37 -27.92 2.34
N TYR A 53 11.38 -28.58 1.18
CA TYR A 53 10.78 -29.90 0.94
C TYR A 53 11.81 -31.04 0.90
N THR A 54 13.11 -30.75 0.92
CA THR A 54 14.17 -31.74 1.14
C THR A 54 14.58 -31.80 2.60
N PHE A 55 14.89 -33.01 3.07
CA PHE A 55 15.74 -33.24 4.22
C PHE A 55 16.26 -34.68 4.13
N ILE A 56 17.57 -34.86 4.25
CA ILE A 56 18.21 -36.17 4.29
C ILE A 56 19.03 -36.29 5.56
N GLY A 57 18.73 -37.31 6.36
CA GLY A 57 19.54 -37.69 7.50
C GLY A 57 19.19 -39.07 8.03
N ASN A 58 19.92 -39.50 9.05
CA ASN A 58 19.80 -40.78 9.69
C ASN A 58 19.93 -40.62 11.21
N LEU A 59 19.02 -41.24 11.95
CA LEU A 59 19.16 -41.47 13.39
C LEU A 59 19.80 -42.85 13.61
N GLU A 60 20.94 -42.85 14.29
CA GLU A 60 21.68 -44.03 14.74
C GLU A 60 21.31 -44.28 16.21
N PHE A 61 20.53 -45.33 16.48
CA PHE A 61 19.95 -45.64 17.79
C PHE A 61 19.89 -47.16 18.00
N LYS A 62 20.42 -47.67 19.12
CA LYS A 62 20.47 -49.11 19.45
C LYS A 62 21.07 -49.97 18.31
N ASP A 63 22.21 -49.54 17.78
CA ASP A 63 22.92 -50.14 16.65
C ASP A 63 22.10 -50.31 15.35
N GLN A 64 21.02 -49.52 15.21
CA GLN A 64 20.17 -49.49 14.03
C GLN A 64 20.09 -48.08 13.44
N LEU A 65 20.06 -48.00 12.11
CA LEU A 65 19.92 -46.77 11.35
C LEU A 65 18.45 -46.59 10.92
N TYR A 66 17.91 -45.40 11.19
CA TYR A 66 16.56 -45.00 10.84
C TYR A 66 16.62 -43.75 9.95
N ASP A 67 16.03 -43.81 8.76
CA ASP A 67 16.02 -42.68 7.83
C ASP A 67 15.11 -41.54 8.34
N LEU A 68 15.64 -40.31 8.27
CA LEU A 68 14.92 -39.08 8.58
C LEU A 68 14.59 -38.35 7.28
N SER A 69 13.30 -38.07 7.09
CA SER A 69 12.75 -37.39 5.91
C SER A 69 12.09 -36.06 6.31
N PRO A 70 11.60 -35.25 5.35
CA PRO A 70 10.77 -34.08 5.63
C PRO A 70 9.52 -34.36 6.47
N GLY A 71 9.06 -35.62 6.56
CA GLY A 71 7.94 -36.02 7.42
C GLY A 71 8.26 -36.01 8.91
N GLN A 72 9.54 -36.15 9.29
CA GLN A 72 10.03 -36.12 10.67
C GLN A 72 10.49 -34.71 11.11
N VAL A 73 10.85 -33.83 10.17
CA VAL A 73 11.46 -32.52 10.48
C VAL A 73 10.43 -31.41 10.65
N LEU A 74 10.61 -30.62 11.70
CA LEU A 74 9.87 -29.38 11.95
C LEU A 74 10.72 -28.19 11.53
N LEU A 75 10.13 -27.27 10.77
CA LEU A 75 10.81 -26.07 10.30
C LEU A 75 10.56 -24.91 11.26
N ARG A 76 11.57 -24.06 11.42
CA ARG A 76 11.47 -22.78 12.11
C ARG A 76 10.30 -21.96 11.57
N ASP A 77 9.65 -21.17 12.44
CA ASP A 77 8.50 -20.31 12.17
C ASP A 77 7.20 -21.05 11.74
N SER A 78 7.20 -22.39 11.65
CA SER A 78 5.96 -23.18 11.62
C SER A 78 5.25 -23.15 12.97
N LYS A 79 3.91 -23.21 13.00
CA LYS A 79 3.13 -23.28 14.25
C LYS A 79 2.65 -24.72 14.49
N LEU A 80 2.76 -25.23 15.72
CA LEU A 80 2.14 -26.48 16.11
C LEU A 80 0.63 -26.27 16.29
N GLN A 81 -0.18 -27.14 15.70
CA GLN A 81 -1.65 -27.11 15.79
C GLN A 81 -2.18 -28.49 16.15
N ASN A 82 -3.38 -28.55 16.74
CA ASN A 82 -4.13 -29.79 17.06
C ASN A 82 -3.29 -30.87 17.80
N THR A 83 -2.24 -30.45 18.50
CA THR A 83 -1.23 -31.28 19.16
C THR A 83 -0.78 -30.53 20.42
N GLU A 84 -0.91 -31.14 21.60
CA GLU A 84 -0.71 -30.44 22.88
C GLU A 84 0.77 -30.14 23.16
N TYR A 85 1.64 -31.12 22.95
CA TYR A 85 3.09 -30.99 23.08
C TYR A 85 3.82 -31.96 22.14
N ILE A 86 5.12 -31.75 21.97
CA ILE A 86 6.04 -32.60 21.22
C ILE A 86 7.40 -32.62 21.91
N TYR A 87 8.13 -33.73 21.79
CA TYR A 87 9.57 -33.78 22.08
C TYR A 87 10.35 -33.82 20.77
N GLY A 88 11.49 -33.14 20.72
CA GLY A 88 12.30 -33.03 19.50
C GLY A 88 13.70 -32.48 19.76
N VAL A 89 14.62 -32.74 18.82
CA VAL A 89 16.03 -32.32 18.89
C VAL A 89 16.27 -31.19 17.89
N VAL A 90 17.00 -30.14 18.30
CA VAL A 90 17.36 -29.03 17.43
C VAL A 90 18.55 -29.44 16.55
N ILE A 91 18.29 -29.65 15.25
CA ILE A 91 19.32 -30.02 14.26
C ILE A 91 20.06 -28.77 13.74
N PHE A 92 19.32 -27.72 13.37
CA PHE A 92 19.86 -26.45 12.86
C PHE A 92 19.42 -25.28 13.72
N SER A 93 20.27 -24.26 13.86
CA SER A 93 20.00 -23.07 14.68
C SER A 93 20.42 -21.78 13.97
N GLY A 94 19.90 -20.63 14.42
CA GLY A 94 20.31 -19.33 13.87
C GLY A 94 20.17 -19.25 12.35
N ARG A 95 21.27 -18.94 11.67
CA ARG A 95 21.34 -18.77 10.19
C ARG A 95 21.27 -20.08 9.41
N ASP A 96 21.45 -21.21 10.07
CA ASP A 96 21.45 -22.54 9.44
C ASP A 96 20.01 -23.08 9.29
N THR A 97 19.03 -22.41 9.90
CA THR A 97 17.61 -22.74 9.74
C THR A 97 17.11 -22.34 8.35
N LYS A 98 16.42 -23.26 7.66
CA LYS A 98 15.92 -23.06 6.29
C LYS A 98 15.08 -21.78 6.12
N ALA A 99 14.32 -21.39 7.14
CA ALA A 99 13.59 -20.12 7.17
C ALA A 99 14.51 -18.89 7.03
N ILE A 100 15.68 -18.86 7.69
CA ILE A 100 16.64 -17.76 7.53
C ILE A 100 17.46 -17.88 6.24
N GLN A 101 17.75 -19.09 5.76
CA GLN A 101 18.44 -19.24 4.47
C GLN A 101 17.60 -18.75 3.27
N ASN A 102 16.27 -18.84 3.35
CA ASN A 102 15.36 -18.21 2.38
C ASN A 102 15.03 -16.73 2.71
N SER A 103 15.39 -16.23 3.90
CA SER A 103 15.13 -14.84 4.27
C SER A 103 16.09 -13.89 3.54
N MET A 104 15.57 -13.16 2.57
CA MET A 104 16.32 -12.15 1.82
C MET A 104 16.60 -10.93 2.72
N SER A 105 17.81 -10.38 2.62
CA SER A 105 18.21 -9.20 3.38
C SER A 105 17.63 -7.93 2.76
N SER A 106 16.82 -7.19 3.53
CA SER A 106 16.12 -5.99 3.07
C SER A 106 17.06 -5.00 2.38
N PRO A 107 16.89 -4.73 1.06
CA PRO A 107 17.78 -3.85 0.34
C PRO A 107 17.56 -2.39 0.74
N SER A 108 18.63 -1.59 0.77
CA SER A 108 18.51 -0.14 0.97
C SER A 108 17.95 0.51 -0.30
N LYS A 109 16.65 0.82 -0.29
CA LYS A 109 15.94 1.47 -1.40
C LYS A 109 16.15 2.99 -1.38
N ARG A 110 16.25 3.61 -2.56
CA ARG A 110 16.47 5.07 -2.72
C ARG A 110 15.55 5.66 -3.79
N SER A 111 14.87 6.75 -3.47
CA SER A 111 13.86 7.35 -4.36
C SER A 111 14.43 7.84 -5.70
N ARG A 112 13.57 7.94 -6.71
CA ARG A 112 13.89 8.53 -8.01
C ARG A 112 14.00 10.06 -7.92
N VAL A 113 13.27 10.67 -6.98
CA VAL A 113 13.36 12.11 -6.67
C VAL A 113 14.76 12.46 -6.17
N GLU A 114 15.31 11.69 -5.22
CA GLU A 114 16.68 11.87 -4.73
C GLU A 114 17.73 11.69 -5.83
N ARG A 115 17.65 10.60 -6.60
CA ARG A 115 18.56 10.34 -7.73
C ARG A 115 18.55 11.48 -8.76
N LYS A 116 17.42 12.17 -8.92
CA LYS A 116 17.30 13.36 -9.76
C LYS A 116 17.76 14.65 -9.06
N MET A 117 17.62 14.75 -7.74
CA MET A 117 18.15 15.86 -6.94
C MET A 117 19.69 15.93 -7.02
N ASP A 118 20.38 14.79 -7.00
CA ASP A 118 21.84 14.74 -7.19
C ASP A 118 22.25 15.40 -8.53
N HIS A 119 21.48 15.19 -9.61
CA HIS A 119 21.71 15.85 -10.91
C HIS A 119 21.46 17.37 -10.84
N VAL A 120 20.50 17.83 -10.05
CA VAL A 120 20.30 19.29 -9.81
C VAL A 120 21.49 19.87 -9.04
N ILE A 121 22.02 19.12 -8.06
CA ILE A 121 23.21 19.53 -7.30
C ILE A 121 24.45 19.57 -8.21
N TYR A 122 24.60 18.67 -9.19
CA TYR A 122 25.65 18.77 -10.21
C TYR A 122 25.51 20.03 -11.10
N VAL A 123 24.28 20.47 -11.42
CA VAL A 123 24.06 21.75 -12.12
C VAL A 123 24.46 22.94 -11.24
N LEU A 124 24.16 22.92 -9.95
CA LEU A 124 24.62 23.96 -9.00
C LEU A 124 26.13 23.96 -8.80
N PHE A 125 26.77 22.78 -8.80
CA PHE A 125 28.21 22.64 -8.73
C PHE A 125 28.90 23.16 -10.00
N LEU A 126 28.35 22.87 -11.18
CA LEU A 126 28.84 23.43 -12.44
C LEU A 126 28.68 24.96 -12.48
N MET A 127 27.57 25.49 -11.95
CA MET A 127 27.35 26.92 -11.79
C MET A 127 28.38 27.55 -10.83
N LEU A 128 28.66 26.92 -9.68
CA LEU A 128 29.73 27.32 -8.77
C LEU A 128 31.08 27.37 -9.49
N LEU A 129 31.48 26.29 -10.18
CA LEU A 129 32.74 26.24 -10.92
C LEU A 129 32.85 27.37 -11.96
N PHE A 130 31.78 27.63 -12.72
CA PHE A 130 31.73 28.71 -13.70
C PHE A 130 31.90 30.10 -13.06
N VAL A 131 31.18 30.36 -11.96
CA VAL A 131 31.20 31.64 -11.26
C VAL A 131 32.56 31.88 -10.58
N SER A 132 33.14 30.86 -9.92
CA SER A 132 34.48 30.96 -9.32
C SER A 132 35.59 31.09 -10.38
N LEU A 133 35.45 30.45 -11.54
CA LEU A 133 36.37 30.63 -12.68
C LEU A 133 36.26 32.04 -13.27
N ALA A 134 35.06 32.59 -13.41
CA ALA A 134 34.85 33.97 -13.86
C ALA A 134 35.55 34.97 -12.91
N SER A 135 35.44 34.79 -11.59
CA SER A 135 36.14 35.62 -10.61
C SER A 135 37.66 35.46 -10.62
N SER A 136 38.17 34.25 -10.88
CA SER A 136 39.61 33.99 -11.06
C SER A 136 40.18 34.68 -12.31
N ILE A 137 39.49 34.56 -13.46
CA ILE A 137 39.87 35.22 -14.72
C ILE A 137 39.74 36.74 -14.60
N GLY A 138 38.67 37.22 -13.97
CA GLY A 138 38.48 38.64 -13.69
C GLY A 138 39.62 39.21 -12.84
N SER A 139 39.95 38.56 -11.72
CA SER A 139 41.08 38.95 -10.87
C SER A 139 42.41 38.96 -11.64
N TYR A 140 42.68 37.95 -12.50
CA TYR A 140 43.85 37.96 -13.38
C TYR A 140 43.91 39.21 -14.28
N VAL A 141 42.79 39.58 -14.92
CA VAL A 141 42.69 40.75 -15.79
C VAL A 141 42.90 42.05 -15.00
N PHE A 142 42.24 42.21 -13.86
CA PHE A 142 42.41 43.40 -13.01
C PHE A 142 43.86 43.54 -12.50
N ILE A 143 44.48 42.45 -12.02
CA ILE A 143 45.88 42.46 -11.57
C ILE A 143 46.83 42.81 -12.72
N ARG A 144 46.55 42.32 -13.95
CA ARG A 144 47.41 42.55 -15.11
C ARG A 144 47.32 43.97 -15.70
N PHE A 145 46.15 44.63 -15.59
CA PHE A 145 45.88 45.88 -16.31
C PHE A 145 45.54 47.10 -15.45
N LYS A 146 45.24 46.97 -14.14
CA LYS A 146 44.82 48.09 -13.27
C LYS A 146 45.61 48.27 -11.98
N THR A 147 46.40 47.28 -11.55
CA THR A 147 47.13 47.37 -10.26
C THR A 147 48.23 48.44 -10.22
N SER A 148 48.65 48.99 -11.36
CA SER A 148 49.46 50.22 -11.43
C SER A 148 48.85 51.40 -10.69
N ASP A 149 47.52 51.46 -10.64
CA ASP A 149 46.77 52.65 -10.22
C ASP A 149 46.45 52.61 -8.71
N TRP A 150 46.66 51.45 -8.07
CA TRP A 150 46.28 51.15 -6.68
C TRP A 150 47.37 51.49 -5.67
N TRP A 151 47.94 52.71 -5.77
CA TRP A 151 49.03 53.20 -4.93
C TRP A 151 48.78 53.04 -3.41
N TYR A 152 47.53 53.16 -2.98
CA TYR A 152 47.10 53.04 -1.58
C TYR A 152 47.17 51.61 -1.02
N ILE A 153 47.14 50.58 -1.89
CA ILE A 153 47.24 49.15 -1.50
C ILE A 153 48.70 48.72 -1.30
N ARG A 154 49.67 49.54 -1.75
CA ARG A 154 51.12 49.22 -1.75
C ARG A 154 51.44 47.88 -2.45
N PRO A 155 51.13 47.74 -3.76
CA PRO A 155 51.30 46.51 -4.55
C PRO A 155 52.74 45.95 -4.63
N GLU A 156 53.72 46.71 -4.12
CA GLU A 156 55.13 46.32 -3.96
C GLU A 156 55.36 45.34 -2.80
N ILE A 157 54.47 45.33 -1.79
CA ILE A 157 54.55 44.42 -0.65
C ILE A 157 54.06 43.03 -1.08
N HIS A 158 54.99 42.09 -1.24
CA HIS A 158 54.69 40.73 -1.67
C HIS A 158 54.17 39.85 -0.52
N GLU A 159 52.85 39.83 -0.32
CA GLU A 159 52.22 38.82 0.52
C GLU A 159 52.20 37.43 -0.14
N ASN A 160 52.00 36.39 0.67
CA ASN A 160 51.94 35.01 0.19
C ASN A 160 50.65 34.70 -0.59
N LEU A 161 49.55 35.38 -0.27
CA LEU A 161 48.22 35.18 -0.86
C LEU A 161 48.01 36.06 -2.11
N PHE A 162 48.37 37.34 -2.05
CA PHE A 162 48.24 38.28 -3.16
C PHE A 162 49.61 38.73 -3.64
N ASN A 163 49.97 38.42 -4.89
CA ASN A 163 51.29 38.76 -5.43
C ASN A 163 51.22 39.24 -6.88
N THR A 164 51.44 40.55 -7.03
CA THR A 164 51.38 41.34 -8.26
C THR A 164 52.41 40.93 -9.31
N SER A 165 53.60 40.44 -8.89
CA SER A 165 54.63 39.93 -9.79
C SER A 165 54.27 38.58 -10.43
N LYS A 166 53.31 37.85 -9.85
CA LYS A 166 52.89 36.50 -10.29
C LYS A 166 51.37 36.42 -10.41
N PRO A 167 50.74 37.16 -11.35
CA PRO A 167 49.29 37.26 -11.50
C PRO A 167 48.60 35.89 -11.66
N LEU A 168 49.25 34.94 -12.34
CA LEU A 168 48.72 33.57 -12.49
C LEU A 168 48.64 32.82 -11.15
N LYS A 169 49.60 33.01 -10.23
CA LYS A 169 49.54 32.42 -8.87
C LYS A 169 48.42 33.09 -8.07
N SER A 170 48.29 34.41 -8.16
CA SER A 170 47.25 35.18 -7.47
C SER A 170 45.85 34.78 -7.94
N ALA A 171 45.65 34.61 -9.26
CA ALA A 171 44.39 34.15 -9.84
C ALA A 171 44.04 32.70 -9.45
N ALA A 172 45.03 31.80 -9.38
CA ALA A 172 44.83 30.43 -8.91
C ALA A 172 44.43 30.37 -7.41
N LEU A 173 44.97 31.28 -6.58
CA LEU A 173 44.55 31.42 -5.18
C LEU A 173 43.16 32.06 -5.07
N GLN A 174 42.82 33.04 -5.93
CA GLN A 174 41.48 33.62 -5.99
C GLN A 174 40.43 32.61 -6.46
N LEU A 175 40.78 31.63 -7.29
CA LEU A 175 39.88 30.52 -7.62
C LEU A 175 39.48 29.73 -6.38
N ILE A 176 40.45 29.39 -5.50
CA ILE A 176 40.19 28.69 -4.24
C ILE A 176 39.34 29.57 -3.30
N ARG A 177 39.66 30.86 -3.16
CA ARG A 177 38.87 31.80 -2.35
C ARG A 177 37.43 31.94 -2.87
N ALA A 178 37.24 32.03 -4.18
CA ALA A 178 35.94 32.14 -4.81
C ALA A 178 35.11 30.85 -4.70
N LEU A 179 35.73 29.66 -4.67
CA LEU A 179 35.05 28.39 -4.40
C LEU A 179 34.51 28.32 -2.96
N ILE A 180 35.25 28.88 -2.00
CA ILE A 180 34.80 28.97 -0.60
C ILE A 180 33.69 30.02 -0.47
N LEU A 181 33.90 31.24 -1.00
CA LEU A 181 32.97 32.37 -0.91
C LEU A 181 31.60 32.05 -1.52
N TYR A 182 31.57 31.46 -2.72
CA TYR A 182 30.32 31.09 -3.40
C TYR A 182 29.83 29.68 -3.05
N GLY A 183 30.49 28.97 -2.12
CA GLY A 183 30.11 27.62 -1.68
C GLY A 183 28.67 27.53 -1.15
N TYR A 184 28.10 28.65 -0.70
CA TYR A 184 26.70 28.82 -0.32
C TYR A 184 25.69 28.61 -1.47
N LEU A 185 26.15 28.52 -2.73
CA LEU A 185 25.34 28.03 -3.86
C LEU A 185 25.03 26.53 -3.73
N ILE A 186 25.88 25.74 -3.05
CA ILE A 186 25.62 24.32 -2.76
C ILE A 186 24.75 24.24 -1.51
N PRO A 187 23.52 23.70 -1.60
CA PRO A 187 22.57 23.73 -0.50
C PRO A 187 22.83 22.57 0.49
N ILE A 188 23.93 22.62 1.26
CA ILE A 188 24.32 21.53 2.19
C ILE A 188 23.18 21.19 3.17
N SER A 189 22.43 22.19 3.65
CA SER A 189 21.28 21.99 4.54
C SER A 189 20.03 21.41 3.87
N LEU A 190 20.02 21.17 2.55
CA LEU A 190 18.91 20.53 1.83
C LEU A 190 18.69 19.10 2.31
N TYR A 191 19.74 18.27 2.33
CA TYR A 191 19.63 16.87 2.77
C TYR A 191 19.09 16.76 4.20
N VAL A 192 19.68 17.49 5.16
CA VAL A 192 19.22 17.51 6.57
C VAL A 192 17.76 17.98 6.68
N SER A 193 17.36 18.99 5.89
CA SER A 193 15.97 19.45 5.87
C SER A 193 15.04 18.38 5.28
N ILE A 194 15.45 17.69 4.21
CA ILE A 194 14.66 16.63 3.57
C ILE A 194 14.45 15.47 4.55
N GLU A 195 15.50 14.95 5.20
CA GLU A 195 15.35 13.87 6.18
C GLU A 195 14.42 14.26 7.33
N THR A 196 14.55 15.49 7.83
CA THR A 196 13.64 16.05 8.86
C THR A 196 12.19 16.06 8.37
N VAL A 197 11.96 16.48 7.13
CA VAL A 197 10.61 16.52 6.52
C VAL A 197 10.08 15.11 6.25
N LYS A 198 10.90 14.19 5.73
CA LYS A 198 10.55 12.79 5.48
C LYS A 198 10.15 12.08 6.78
N PHE A 199 10.89 12.31 7.87
CA PHE A 199 10.54 11.81 9.20
C PHE A 199 9.16 12.31 9.66
N PHE A 200 8.88 13.62 9.57
CA PHE A 200 7.55 14.15 9.93
C PHE A 200 6.44 13.68 8.98
N GLN A 201 6.72 13.46 7.69
CA GLN A 201 5.76 12.85 6.76
C GLN A 201 5.41 11.40 7.16
N ALA A 202 6.40 10.60 7.60
CA ALA A 202 6.15 9.27 8.14
C ALA A 202 5.29 9.33 9.41
N MET A 203 5.55 10.26 10.33
CA MET A 203 4.69 10.45 11.51
C MET A 203 3.25 10.82 11.15
N LEU A 204 3.04 11.66 10.12
CA LEU A 204 1.70 12.02 9.63
C LEU A 204 0.95 10.87 8.94
N ILE A 205 1.66 9.89 8.38
CA ILE A 205 1.08 8.62 7.90
C ILE A 205 0.63 7.77 9.09
N ASN A 206 1.50 7.60 10.09
CA ASN A 206 1.25 6.75 11.27
C ASN A 206 0.13 7.28 12.19
N TRP A 207 -0.10 8.60 12.19
CA TRP A 207 -1.12 9.26 13.01
C TRP A 207 -2.47 9.48 12.28
N ASP A 208 -2.64 8.95 11.06
CA ASP A 208 -3.90 9.10 10.32
C ASP A 208 -4.97 8.12 10.83
N LEU A 209 -5.92 8.63 11.62
CA LEU A 209 -7.05 7.87 12.16
C LEU A 209 -7.89 7.17 11.08
N LYS A 210 -7.90 7.65 9.82
CA LYS A 210 -8.59 6.98 8.71
C LYS A 210 -7.77 5.81 8.10
N MET A 211 -6.60 5.51 8.66
CA MET A 211 -5.78 4.32 8.39
C MET A 211 -5.50 3.51 9.68
N TYR A 212 -6.38 3.64 10.68
CA TYR A 212 -6.49 2.75 11.83
C TYR A 212 -7.59 1.72 11.58
N ASP A 213 -7.38 0.48 12.02
CA ASP A 213 -8.39 -0.57 12.00
C ASP A 213 -8.82 -0.96 13.42
N GLU A 214 -10.10 -0.74 13.70
CA GLU A 214 -10.71 -0.95 15.02
C GLU A 214 -10.82 -2.44 15.40
N VAL A 215 -10.78 -3.35 14.42
CA VAL A 215 -10.92 -4.81 14.64
C VAL A 215 -9.58 -5.44 15.04
N THR A 216 -8.50 -5.10 14.34
CA THR A 216 -7.14 -5.59 14.64
C THR A 216 -6.39 -4.72 15.65
N CYS A 217 -6.94 -3.55 16.00
CA CYS A 217 -6.29 -2.51 16.81
C CYS A 217 -4.94 -2.00 16.26
N LYS A 218 -4.70 -2.15 14.94
CA LYS A 218 -3.45 -1.73 14.27
C LYS A 218 -3.66 -0.44 13.47
N SER A 219 -2.62 0.37 13.38
CA SER A 219 -2.52 1.50 12.44
C SER A 219 -1.61 1.12 11.27
N ALA A 220 -1.65 1.91 10.19
CA ALA A 220 -0.59 1.91 9.20
C ALA A 220 0.75 2.41 9.81
N GLU A 221 1.87 1.81 9.44
CA GLU A 221 3.21 2.29 9.81
C GLU A 221 4.08 2.54 8.57
N ALA A 222 4.55 3.76 8.38
CA ALA A 222 5.72 4.04 7.56
C ALA A 222 6.97 3.56 8.30
N ARG A 223 7.48 2.38 7.90
CA ARG A 223 8.64 1.71 8.52
C ARG A 223 9.96 2.26 7.97
N THR A 224 9.94 2.82 6.75
CA THR A 224 11.01 3.67 6.20
C THR A 224 10.49 5.08 5.93
N SER A 225 11.31 6.09 6.21
CA SER A 225 11.03 7.49 5.86
C SER A 225 11.38 7.82 4.39
N ASN A 226 12.27 7.02 3.79
CA ASN A 226 13.05 7.45 2.63
C ASN A 226 12.28 7.38 1.30
N LEU A 227 11.11 6.74 1.30
CA LEU A 227 10.29 6.49 0.10
C LEU A 227 8.96 7.26 0.08
N ASN A 228 8.71 8.14 1.06
CA ASN A 228 7.45 8.87 1.21
C ASN A 228 7.06 9.66 -0.05
N GLU A 229 8.01 10.25 -0.78
CA GLU A 229 7.75 10.95 -2.04
C GLU A 229 7.60 10.01 -3.26
N GLU A 230 8.14 8.79 -3.18
CA GLU A 230 8.06 7.79 -4.25
C GLU A 230 6.63 7.18 -4.31
N LEU A 231 5.92 7.13 -3.17
CA LEU A 231 4.50 6.78 -3.08
C LEU A 231 3.60 7.64 -3.98
N GLY A 232 4.03 8.85 -4.36
CA GLY A 232 3.32 9.73 -5.29
C GLY A 232 3.64 9.49 -6.77
N GLN A 233 4.49 8.50 -7.10
CA GLN A 233 4.98 8.26 -8.46
C GLN A 233 4.82 6.79 -8.94
N VAL A 234 4.18 5.92 -8.15
CA VAL A 234 3.90 4.52 -8.51
C VAL A 234 3.06 4.47 -9.79
N GLU A 235 3.38 3.59 -10.74
CA GLU A 235 2.48 3.33 -11.89
C GLU A 235 1.91 1.92 -11.88
N MET A 236 2.63 0.93 -11.33
CA MET A 236 2.18 -0.46 -11.31
C MET A 236 2.24 -1.05 -9.89
N ILE A 237 1.18 -1.75 -9.53
CA ILE A 237 1.02 -2.48 -8.26
C ILE A 237 1.05 -3.97 -8.59
N LEU A 238 1.95 -4.70 -7.95
CA LEU A 238 2.00 -6.16 -7.91
C LEU A 238 1.36 -6.57 -6.59
N SER A 239 0.37 -7.46 -6.62
CA SER A 239 -0.35 -7.94 -5.44
C SER A 239 -0.38 -9.46 -5.49
N ASP A 240 -0.17 -10.13 -4.36
CA ASP A 240 -0.71 -11.49 -4.23
C ASP A 240 -2.24 -11.45 -4.02
N LYS A 241 -2.88 -12.61 -4.14
CA LYS A 241 -4.29 -12.85 -3.85
C LYS A 241 -4.57 -13.17 -2.38
N THR A 242 -3.87 -14.15 -1.83
CA THR A 242 -4.24 -14.87 -0.60
C THR A 242 -3.81 -14.07 0.61
N GLY A 243 -4.67 -13.94 1.62
CA GLY A 243 -4.44 -13.09 2.81
C GLY A 243 -4.49 -11.58 2.53
N THR A 244 -4.04 -11.16 1.35
CA THR A 244 -3.86 -9.77 0.92
C THR A 244 -5.10 -9.17 0.24
N LEU A 245 -5.75 -9.90 -0.67
CA LEU A 245 -7.06 -9.51 -1.22
C LEU A 245 -8.21 -10.28 -0.58
N THR A 246 -7.96 -11.53 -0.17
CA THR A 246 -8.92 -12.36 0.57
C THR A 246 -8.69 -12.27 2.07
N CYS A 247 -9.71 -12.59 2.87
CA CYS A 247 -9.64 -12.76 4.31
C CYS A 247 -9.16 -14.16 4.74
N ASN A 248 -8.75 -15.00 3.77
CA ASN A 248 -8.51 -16.44 3.92
C ASN A 248 -9.62 -17.13 4.73
N GLN A 249 -10.87 -16.87 4.34
CA GLN A 249 -12.07 -17.30 5.04
C GLN A 249 -13.08 -17.83 4.03
N MET A 250 -13.21 -19.16 4.05
CA MET A 250 -14.12 -19.91 3.20
C MET A 250 -15.55 -19.83 3.76
N GLU A 251 -16.50 -19.34 2.95
CA GLU A 251 -17.92 -19.27 3.30
C GLU A 251 -18.77 -20.04 2.29
N PHE A 252 -19.61 -20.96 2.76
CA PHE A 252 -20.60 -21.64 1.91
C PHE A 252 -21.65 -20.63 1.43
N ARG A 253 -21.81 -20.47 0.10
CA ARG A 253 -22.63 -19.41 -0.53
C ARG A 253 -23.81 -19.91 -1.35
N LYS A 254 -23.62 -20.94 -2.19
CA LYS A 254 -24.64 -21.47 -3.11
C LYS A 254 -24.53 -22.98 -3.23
N CYS A 255 -25.60 -23.61 -3.69
CA CYS A 255 -25.56 -25.01 -4.12
C CYS A 255 -26.52 -25.25 -5.30
N SER A 256 -26.29 -26.34 -6.04
CA SER A 256 -27.19 -26.88 -7.04
C SER A 256 -27.48 -28.32 -6.61
N ILE A 257 -28.74 -28.65 -6.32
CA ILE A 257 -29.17 -29.98 -5.88
C ILE A 257 -30.25 -30.46 -6.85
N ALA A 258 -30.10 -31.67 -7.40
CA ALA A 258 -31.04 -32.23 -8.39
C ALA A 258 -31.40 -31.24 -9.53
N GLY A 259 -30.39 -30.56 -10.09
CA GLY A 259 -30.56 -29.58 -11.16
C GLY A 259 -31.19 -28.23 -10.76
N MET A 260 -31.49 -27.99 -9.48
CA MET A 260 -32.05 -26.74 -8.98
C MET A 260 -31.02 -25.90 -8.22
N SER A 261 -30.87 -24.62 -8.59
CA SER A 261 -30.00 -23.66 -7.87
C SER A 261 -30.67 -23.12 -6.59
N TYR A 262 -29.86 -22.96 -5.54
CA TYR A 262 -30.22 -22.37 -4.25
C TYR A 262 -29.14 -21.41 -3.72
N GLY A 263 -29.58 -20.38 -3.00
CA GLY A 263 -28.77 -19.22 -2.57
C GLY A 263 -28.58 -18.19 -3.70
N GLY A 264 -28.56 -16.89 -3.38
CA GLY A 264 -28.57 -15.87 -4.44
C GLY A 264 -28.51 -14.39 -4.02
N ASP A 265 -27.92 -14.05 -2.88
CA ASP A 265 -27.67 -12.65 -2.49
C ASP A 265 -26.55 -12.00 -3.32
N VAL A 266 -26.52 -10.66 -3.34
CA VAL A 266 -25.63 -9.85 -4.19
C VAL A 266 -24.24 -9.69 -3.53
N ASN A 267 -23.18 -10.02 -4.27
CA ASN A 267 -21.80 -9.89 -3.82
C ASN A 267 -21.30 -8.42 -3.83
N GLU A 268 -20.28 -8.09 -3.02
CA GLU A 268 -19.63 -6.74 -3.04
C GLU A 268 -19.15 -6.37 -4.46
N VAL A 269 -18.68 -7.35 -5.24
CA VAL A 269 -18.25 -7.18 -6.64
C VAL A 269 -19.41 -6.78 -7.56
N ASP A 270 -20.55 -7.46 -7.48
CA ASP A 270 -21.76 -7.11 -8.25
C ASP A 270 -22.32 -5.75 -7.82
N LEU A 271 -22.28 -5.43 -6.52
CA LEU A 271 -22.69 -4.14 -5.98
C LEU A 271 -21.80 -3.00 -6.49
N ALA A 272 -20.47 -3.15 -6.42
CA ALA A 272 -19.51 -2.17 -6.92
C ALA A 272 -19.69 -1.93 -8.43
N ALA A 273 -19.86 -3.00 -9.21
CA ALA A 273 -20.18 -2.90 -10.63
C ALA A 273 -21.49 -2.12 -10.90
N SER A 274 -22.53 -2.32 -10.08
CA SER A 274 -23.82 -1.63 -10.23
C SER A 274 -23.73 -0.11 -10.00
N LYS A 275 -22.97 0.32 -8.98
CA LYS A 275 -22.65 1.74 -8.72
C LYS A 275 -21.98 2.37 -9.93
N ARG A 276 -20.97 1.69 -10.48
CA ARG A 276 -20.17 2.12 -11.65
C ARG A 276 -21.01 2.30 -12.93
N MET A 277 -22.10 1.53 -13.09
CA MET A 277 -23.07 1.70 -14.20
C MET A 277 -24.11 2.80 -13.98
N ASN A 278 -24.15 3.47 -12.82
CA ASN A 278 -25.19 4.43 -12.45
C ASN A 278 -26.61 3.81 -12.51
N VAL A 279 -26.74 2.56 -12.04
CA VAL A 279 -28.00 1.81 -11.98
C VAL A 279 -28.43 1.66 -10.51
N ASP A 280 -29.47 2.39 -10.10
CA ASP A 280 -29.93 2.48 -8.71
C ASP A 280 -30.46 1.14 -8.15
N PHE A 281 -29.56 0.27 -7.67
CA PHE A 281 -29.92 -0.94 -6.92
C PHE A 281 -30.41 -0.64 -5.50
N GLU A 282 -29.99 0.51 -4.92
CA GLU A 282 -30.35 0.97 -3.57
C GLU A 282 -31.86 0.98 -3.31
N LYS A 283 -32.65 1.20 -4.36
CA LYS A 283 -34.12 1.31 -4.30
C LYS A 283 -34.87 -0.01 -4.10
N TYR A 284 -34.16 -1.14 -3.99
CA TYR A 284 -34.73 -2.46 -3.67
C TYR A 284 -34.32 -2.99 -2.28
N VAL A 285 -33.19 -2.56 -1.72
CA VAL A 285 -32.77 -2.96 -0.35
C VAL A 285 -33.58 -2.20 0.70
N PHE A 286 -33.76 -0.88 0.50
CA PHE A 286 -34.51 0.01 1.40
C PHE A 286 -36.02 -0.29 1.55
N SER A 287 -36.55 -1.32 0.87
CA SER A 287 -37.93 -1.80 1.04
C SER A 287 -38.07 -2.98 2.02
N ILE A 288 -36.98 -3.46 2.64
CA ILE A 288 -37.00 -4.55 3.63
C ILE A 288 -36.47 -4.09 4.99
N GLU A 289 -35.40 -3.29 5.04
CA GLU A 289 -34.87 -2.75 6.30
C GLU A 289 -35.33 -1.30 6.53
N GLY A 290 -36.38 -1.15 7.35
CA GLY A 290 -37.12 0.10 7.52
C GLY A 290 -37.14 0.69 8.95
N SER A 291 -36.06 0.55 9.73
CA SER A 291 -35.89 1.31 10.99
C SER A 291 -34.45 1.26 11.55
N ASP A 292 -33.90 2.43 11.87
CA ASP A 292 -32.85 2.71 12.87
C ASP A 292 -31.52 1.94 12.79
N THR A 293 -30.60 2.43 11.95
CA THR A 293 -29.17 2.07 11.96
C THR A 293 -28.31 3.08 12.73
N THR A 294 -28.47 3.12 14.06
CA THR A 294 -27.46 3.69 14.98
C THR A 294 -27.26 2.71 16.14
N SER A 295 -26.00 2.48 16.52
CA SER A 295 -25.55 1.49 17.52
C SER A 295 -26.06 0.05 17.28
N LYS A 296 -25.27 -0.76 16.55
CA LYS A 296 -25.44 -2.22 16.48
C LYS A 296 -24.16 -3.06 16.53
N ASP A 297 -22.98 -2.42 16.54
CA ASP A 297 -21.68 -3.06 16.75
C ASP A 297 -21.12 -2.68 18.14
N MET A 298 -21.71 -3.22 19.21
CA MET A 298 -21.13 -3.19 20.57
C MET A 298 -21.75 -4.32 21.42
N PHE A 299 -20.97 -4.86 22.38
CA PHE A 299 -21.27 -6.04 23.22
C PHE A 299 -21.23 -7.41 22.52
N GLU A 300 -20.02 -7.85 22.17
CA GLU A 300 -19.63 -9.24 22.44
C GLU A 300 -18.91 -9.24 23.80
N PHE A 301 -19.59 -9.68 24.87
CA PHE A 301 -19.04 -9.70 26.22
C PHE A 301 -19.03 -11.11 26.78
N SER A 302 -17.96 -11.45 27.51
CA SER A 302 -17.72 -12.77 28.08
C SER A 302 -18.90 -13.26 28.93
N VAL A 303 -19.62 -14.29 28.47
CA VAL A 303 -20.63 -15.00 29.27
C VAL A 303 -19.92 -15.97 30.21
N ASN A 304 -19.54 -15.49 31.38
CA ASN A 304 -19.14 -16.35 32.49
C ASN A 304 -19.47 -15.73 33.86
N ASP A 305 -20.76 -15.53 34.14
CA ASP A 305 -21.25 -15.41 35.53
C ASP A 305 -22.68 -15.96 35.66
N GLN A 306 -23.01 -16.53 36.82
CA GLN A 306 -24.29 -17.18 37.12
C GLN A 306 -25.17 -16.33 38.04
N SER A 307 -25.68 -15.20 37.55
CA SER A 307 -26.89 -14.62 38.17
C SER A 307 -27.71 -13.72 37.24
N ILE A 308 -28.99 -14.08 37.10
CA ILE A 308 -30.20 -13.24 37.16
C ILE A 308 -31.37 -14.10 36.65
N LYS A 309 -32.25 -14.49 37.56
CA LYS A 309 -33.57 -15.08 37.27
C LYS A 309 -34.65 -14.10 37.76
N ASN A 310 -35.79 -14.14 37.08
CA ASN A 310 -37.09 -13.54 37.44
C ASN A 310 -37.34 -12.10 36.95
N MET A 311 -38.62 -11.85 36.60
CA MET A 311 -39.23 -10.61 36.10
C MET A 311 -38.70 -10.12 34.72
N THR A 312 -39.53 -9.79 33.72
CA THR A 312 -41.02 -9.75 33.63
C THR A 312 -41.52 -10.39 32.32
N SER A 313 -42.75 -10.89 32.34
CA SER A 313 -43.46 -11.39 31.16
C SER A 313 -44.52 -10.38 30.69
N LEU A 314 -44.39 -9.88 29.46
CA LEU A 314 -45.45 -9.15 28.76
C LEU A 314 -45.38 -9.43 27.24
N ASN A 315 -46.53 -9.72 26.63
CA ASN A 315 -46.63 -10.16 25.24
C ASN A 315 -46.68 -8.97 24.26
N ILE A 316 -45.69 -8.86 23.36
CA ILE A 316 -45.87 -8.26 22.03
C ILE A 316 -45.23 -9.17 20.99
N LYS A 317 -46.04 -9.76 20.10
CA LYS A 317 -45.56 -10.58 18.98
C LYS A 317 -45.17 -9.71 17.79
N SER A 318 -43.89 -9.31 17.71
CA SER A 318 -43.28 -8.81 16.48
C SER A 318 -42.24 -9.81 15.97
N ARG A 319 -42.33 -10.20 14.69
CA ARG A 319 -41.42 -11.18 14.05
C ARG A 319 -40.20 -10.49 13.42
N ASN A 320 -39.41 -9.77 14.22
CA ASN A 320 -38.05 -9.40 13.82
C ASN A 320 -37.10 -10.54 14.18
N ARG A 321 -36.74 -11.37 13.20
CA ARG A 321 -35.71 -12.40 13.34
C ARG A 321 -34.35 -11.75 13.39
N HIS A 322 -33.63 -11.88 14.50
CA HIS A 322 -32.22 -11.53 14.56
C HIS A 322 -31.42 -12.57 13.78
N PHE A 323 -30.86 -12.18 12.63
CA PHE A 323 -29.78 -12.95 12.01
C PHE A 323 -28.54 -12.85 12.89
N VAL A 324 -28.03 -14.00 13.34
CA VAL A 324 -26.67 -14.12 13.88
C VAL A 324 -25.77 -14.50 12.72
N SER A 325 -24.72 -13.73 12.47
CA SER A 325 -23.73 -14.07 11.43
C SER A 325 -22.93 -15.31 11.87
N ILE A 326 -23.01 -16.40 11.10
CA ILE A 326 -22.32 -17.66 11.42
C ILE A 326 -21.04 -17.76 10.58
N LYS A 327 -19.88 -17.80 11.25
CA LYS A 327 -18.58 -17.83 10.58
C LYS A 327 -18.45 -19.12 9.73
N GLY A 328 -18.23 -18.95 8.43
CA GLY A 328 -18.13 -20.05 7.45
C GLY A 328 -19.43 -20.37 6.71
N PHE A 329 -20.55 -19.73 7.04
CA PHE A 329 -21.86 -19.97 6.41
C PHE A 329 -22.58 -18.65 6.10
N TYR A 330 -22.67 -18.32 4.81
CA TYR A 330 -23.44 -17.18 4.32
C TYR A 330 -24.35 -17.66 3.19
N PHE A 331 -25.43 -18.32 3.59
CA PHE A 331 -26.43 -18.88 2.69
C PHE A 331 -27.82 -18.43 3.14
N ASN A 332 -28.62 -17.95 2.17
CA ASN A 332 -29.91 -17.34 2.43
C ASN A 332 -30.92 -17.84 1.38
N ASP A 333 -31.68 -18.86 1.75
CA ASP A 333 -32.75 -19.40 0.90
C ASP A 333 -33.83 -20.06 1.80
N GLU A 334 -35.02 -19.46 1.87
CA GLU A 334 -36.13 -19.95 2.68
C GLU A 334 -36.57 -21.37 2.29
N ARG A 335 -36.16 -21.89 1.12
CA ARG A 335 -36.44 -23.26 0.67
C ARG A 335 -35.65 -24.33 1.44
N LEU A 336 -34.46 -24.00 1.96
CA LEU A 336 -33.56 -24.96 2.63
C LEU A 336 -33.26 -24.60 4.10
N LEU A 337 -33.51 -23.36 4.55
CA LEU A 337 -33.37 -22.98 5.96
C LEU A 337 -34.63 -23.34 6.80
N ASP A 338 -34.54 -23.21 8.13
CA ASP A 338 -35.63 -23.48 9.09
C ASP A 338 -36.28 -24.88 8.98
N PHE A 339 -35.58 -25.89 8.44
CA PHE A 339 -36.15 -27.20 8.08
C PHE A 339 -37.31 -27.12 7.05
N ASN A 340 -37.47 -26.01 6.31
CA ASN A 340 -38.54 -25.86 5.32
C ASN A 340 -38.45 -26.87 4.16
N TRP A 341 -37.25 -27.46 3.94
CA TRP A 341 -37.04 -28.56 3.01
C TRP A 341 -37.88 -29.81 3.36
N ILE A 342 -38.19 -30.04 4.64
CA ILE A 342 -39.06 -31.12 5.11
C ILE A 342 -40.53 -30.89 4.67
N ASN A 343 -40.98 -29.64 4.60
CA ASN A 343 -42.39 -29.28 4.38
C ASN A 343 -42.76 -29.03 2.91
N ASN A 344 -41.79 -28.74 2.04
CA ASN A 344 -42.04 -28.29 0.66
C ASN A 344 -41.36 -29.14 -0.44
N SER A 345 -40.64 -30.21 -0.09
CA SER A 345 -39.97 -31.04 -1.10
C SER A 345 -40.88 -32.16 -1.61
N ASN A 346 -41.06 -32.23 -2.94
CA ASN A 346 -41.50 -33.45 -3.62
C ASN A 346 -40.30 -34.39 -3.89
N VAL A 347 -39.26 -34.30 -3.06
CA VAL A 347 -38.03 -35.09 -3.17
C VAL A 347 -38.13 -36.19 -2.14
N PHE A 348 -38.68 -37.33 -2.56
CA PHE A 348 -38.52 -38.57 -1.82
C PHE A 348 -37.02 -38.93 -1.80
N ASP A 349 -36.54 -39.48 -0.68
CA ASP A 349 -35.13 -39.84 -0.36
C ASP A 349 -34.26 -38.75 0.31
N ILE A 350 -34.75 -38.18 1.43
CA ILE A 350 -33.87 -37.60 2.48
C ILE A 350 -34.30 -38.15 3.84
N ASP A 351 -33.59 -39.17 4.32
CA ASP A 351 -33.83 -39.80 5.63
C ASP A 351 -32.95 -39.22 6.76
N TYR A 352 -33.43 -39.35 7.99
CA TYR A 352 -32.97 -38.58 9.15
C TYR A 352 -32.28 -39.46 10.19
N VAL A 353 -31.20 -38.96 10.79
CA VAL A 353 -30.68 -39.46 12.08
C VAL A 353 -30.62 -38.29 13.05
N LEU A 354 -31.61 -38.20 13.93
CA LEU A 354 -31.64 -37.23 15.02
C LEU A 354 -30.98 -37.82 16.27
N GLN A 355 -30.00 -37.09 16.81
CA GLN A 355 -29.51 -37.27 18.17
C GLN A 355 -29.60 -35.92 18.89
N GLU A 356 -30.53 -35.84 19.84
CA GLU A 356 -30.58 -34.75 20.82
C GLU A 356 -29.44 -34.96 21.82
N ASP A 357 -28.54 -33.98 21.87
CA ASP A 357 -27.52 -33.81 22.90
C ASP A 357 -27.41 -32.29 23.14
N ASP A 358 -27.35 -31.93 24.43
CA ASP A 358 -27.55 -30.58 24.94
C ASP A 358 -26.30 -29.68 24.90
N LEU A 359 -26.53 -28.36 24.83
CA LEU A 359 -25.59 -27.27 25.09
C LEU A 359 -24.17 -27.37 24.48
N GLY A 360 -24.00 -26.87 23.24
CA GLY A 360 -22.69 -26.43 22.75
C GLY A 360 -22.65 -26.04 21.28
N LYS A 361 -21.99 -24.92 20.94
CA LYS A 361 -21.51 -24.69 19.56
C LYS A 361 -20.31 -25.61 19.34
N MET A 362 -20.47 -26.66 18.55
CA MET A 362 -19.35 -27.50 18.13
C MET A 362 -18.40 -26.70 17.24
N LYS A 363 -17.10 -26.73 17.55
CA LYS A 363 -16.06 -26.18 16.68
C LYS A 363 -15.57 -27.30 15.77
N TYR A 364 -15.78 -27.17 14.47
CA TYR A 364 -15.22 -28.11 13.49
C TYR A 364 -13.77 -27.74 13.15
N GLU A 365 -12.91 -28.76 13.09
CA GLU A 365 -11.50 -28.67 12.75
C GLU A 365 -11.20 -29.77 11.72
N ALA A 366 -10.52 -29.42 10.63
CA ALA A 366 -10.27 -30.28 9.48
C ALA A 366 -8.96 -29.91 8.77
N GLU A 367 -8.58 -30.67 7.74
CA GLU A 367 -7.29 -30.51 7.04
C GLU A 367 -7.28 -29.31 6.07
N SER A 368 -8.45 -28.97 5.49
CA SER A 368 -8.68 -27.76 4.67
C SER A 368 -9.81 -26.89 5.26
N PRO A 369 -9.72 -25.54 5.20
CA PRO A 369 -10.83 -24.63 5.54
C PRO A 369 -12.10 -24.85 4.71
N GLU A 370 -11.98 -25.47 3.53
CA GLU A 370 -13.10 -25.84 2.67
C GLU A 370 -13.91 -26.99 3.31
N GLU A 371 -13.25 -28.01 3.87
CA GLU A 371 -13.95 -29.07 4.64
C GLU A 371 -14.69 -28.48 5.85
N VAL A 372 -14.08 -27.53 6.57
CA VAL A 372 -14.71 -26.87 7.73
C VAL A 372 -15.99 -26.13 7.34
N SER A 373 -15.96 -25.37 6.24
CA SER A 373 -17.14 -24.61 5.78
C SER A 373 -18.28 -25.51 5.27
N PHE A 374 -17.98 -26.68 4.70
CA PHE A 374 -19.02 -27.70 4.42
C PHE A 374 -19.60 -28.33 5.69
N LEU A 375 -18.79 -28.59 6.72
CA LEU A 375 -19.27 -29.14 8.00
C LEU A 375 -20.17 -28.16 8.76
N VAL A 376 -19.82 -26.86 8.76
CA VAL A 376 -20.69 -25.81 9.31
C VAL A 376 -21.99 -25.71 8.48
N ALA A 377 -21.91 -25.73 7.15
CA ALA A 377 -23.12 -25.71 6.30
C ALA A 377 -24.05 -26.91 6.57
N ALA A 378 -23.48 -28.11 6.72
CA ALA A 378 -24.25 -29.31 7.07
C ALA A 378 -24.98 -29.13 8.41
N GLN A 379 -24.30 -28.62 9.44
CA GLN A 379 -24.89 -28.33 10.75
C GLN A 379 -26.09 -27.38 10.64
N GLU A 380 -25.94 -26.26 9.92
CA GLU A 380 -27.00 -25.24 9.79
C GLU A 380 -28.19 -25.69 8.92
N PHE A 381 -28.00 -26.67 8.02
CA PHE A 381 -29.11 -27.37 7.34
C PHE A 381 -29.79 -28.45 8.21
N GLY A 382 -29.25 -28.75 9.41
CA GLY A 382 -29.80 -29.69 10.39
C GLY A 382 -29.00 -30.99 10.58
N PHE A 383 -27.89 -31.18 9.86
CA PHE A 383 -27.11 -32.42 9.83
C PHE A 383 -25.84 -32.31 10.70
N LYS A 384 -25.91 -32.77 11.96
CA LYS A 384 -24.73 -32.83 12.85
C LYS A 384 -23.75 -33.91 12.38
N PHE A 385 -22.51 -33.53 12.06
CA PHE A 385 -21.43 -34.49 11.80
C PHE A 385 -20.75 -34.92 13.10
N CYS A 386 -20.85 -36.21 13.46
CA CYS A 386 -20.41 -36.71 14.77
C CYS A 386 -19.04 -37.41 14.79
N LYS A 387 -18.61 -38.11 13.71
CA LYS A 387 -17.32 -38.83 13.70
C LYS A 387 -16.81 -39.20 12.30
N ARG A 388 -15.51 -38.99 12.04
CA ARG A 388 -14.74 -39.52 10.90
C ARG A 388 -13.81 -40.66 11.37
N THR A 389 -13.57 -41.65 10.52
CA THR A 389 -12.44 -42.61 10.65
C THR A 389 -11.58 -42.55 9.39
N GLN A 390 -10.27 -42.79 9.52
CA GLN A 390 -9.26 -42.62 8.45
C GLN A 390 -9.38 -43.60 7.25
N SER A 391 -10.55 -44.20 6.97
CA SER A 391 -10.65 -45.15 5.84
C SER A 391 -12.03 -45.35 5.18
N THR A 392 -13.16 -44.98 5.77
CA THR A 392 -14.50 -45.19 5.16
C THR A 392 -15.59 -44.29 5.74
N MET A 393 -16.58 -43.93 4.92
CA MET A 393 -17.94 -43.52 5.32
C MET A 393 -18.93 -44.38 4.51
N VAL A 394 -19.98 -44.93 5.13
CA VAL A 394 -20.88 -45.94 4.49
C VAL A 394 -22.35 -45.70 4.87
N VAL A 395 -23.24 -45.67 3.87
CA VAL A 395 -24.70 -45.49 3.99
C VAL A 395 -25.42 -46.47 3.02
N LYS A 396 -26.70 -46.79 3.24
CA LYS A 396 -27.53 -47.72 2.43
C LYS A 396 -28.91 -47.08 2.07
N GLU A 397 -29.62 -47.62 1.05
CA GLU A 397 -30.93 -47.12 0.52
C GLU A 397 -31.20 -47.62 -0.95
N ILE A 398 -32.24 -48.41 -1.28
CA ILE A 398 -32.41 -49.19 -2.54
C ILE A 398 -32.86 -48.36 -3.80
N ASP A 399 -32.64 -48.89 -5.02
CA ASP A 399 -32.79 -48.22 -6.36
C ASP A 399 -33.66 -49.09 -7.33
N PRO A 400 -34.39 -48.49 -8.31
CA PRO A 400 -34.12 -48.82 -9.73
C PRO A 400 -34.40 -47.73 -10.83
N SER A 401 -33.35 -47.33 -11.56
CA SER A 401 -33.26 -47.07 -13.04
C SER A 401 -33.84 -45.78 -13.73
N SER A 402 -33.26 -45.18 -14.81
CA SER A 402 -31.87 -45.11 -15.36
C SER A 402 -31.69 -44.13 -16.58
N GLY A 403 -30.85 -43.06 -16.52
CA GLY A 403 -30.25 -42.34 -17.69
C GLY A 403 -29.32 -41.10 -17.39
N LEU A 404 -28.96 -40.22 -18.36
CA LEU A 404 -27.86 -40.20 -19.38
C LEU A 404 -27.68 -38.72 -19.88
N HIS A 405 -26.60 -38.11 -20.43
CA HIS A 405 -25.13 -38.26 -20.63
C HIS A 405 -24.59 -36.88 -21.19
N VAL A 406 -23.36 -36.29 -21.11
CA VAL A 406 -21.95 -36.50 -20.60
C VAL A 406 -21.41 -35.09 -20.11
N GLU A 407 -20.20 -34.68 -19.63
CA GLU A 407 -18.78 -35.14 -19.43
C GLU A 407 -18.00 -34.14 -18.49
N SER A 408 -16.94 -34.52 -17.73
CA SER A 408 -16.08 -33.72 -16.79
C SER A 408 -15.53 -34.60 -15.63
N ILE A 409 -14.39 -34.36 -14.96
CA ILE A 409 -13.68 -35.36 -14.10
C ILE A 409 -14.54 -36.27 -13.17
N ILE A 410 -15.48 -35.73 -12.37
CA ILE A 410 -16.41 -36.59 -11.58
C ILE A 410 -17.48 -37.23 -12.47
N PHE A 411 -17.91 -36.50 -13.49
CA PHE A 411 -18.81 -36.92 -14.56
C PHE A 411 -18.19 -37.98 -15.49
N ASP A 412 -16.86 -38.11 -15.58
CA ASP A 412 -16.17 -39.20 -16.28
C ASP A 412 -16.32 -40.53 -15.51
N ARG A 413 -16.59 -40.43 -14.21
CA ARG A 413 -16.84 -41.54 -13.28
C ARG A 413 -18.33 -41.79 -13.00
N LEU A 414 -19.25 -40.97 -13.54
CA LEU A 414 -20.69 -41.17 -13.39
C LEU A 414 -21.17 -42.37 -14.23
N ALA A 415 -22.06 -43.17 -13.66
CA ALA A 415 -22.81 -44.21 -14.36
C ALA A 415 -23.59 -43.63 -15.55
N SER A 416 -23.94 -44.48 -16.50
CA SER A 416 -24.93 -44.14 -17.53
C SER A 416 -26.26 -43.66 -16.92
N SER A 417 -26.69 -44.28 -15.82
CA SER A 417 -27.90 -43.93 -15.08
C SER A 417 -27.79 -42.72 -14.16
N GLY A 418 -26.58 -42.25 -13.88
CA GLY A 418 -26.29 -41.29 -12.82
C GLY A 418 -26.34 -39.82 -13.24
N ARG A 419 -26.96 -39.51 -14.39
CA ARG A 419 -26.70 -38.27 -15.16
C ARG A 419 -27.95 -37.44 -15.44
N ALA A 420 -29.08 -37.75 -14.81
CA ALA A 420 -30.37 -37.08 -15.04
C ALA A 420 -30.36 -35.54 -14.91
N TYR A 421 -29.44 -34.98 -14.11
CA TYR A 421 -29.29 -33.53 -13.88
C TYR A 421 -27.93 -32.98 -14.33
N GLU A 422 -27.21 -33.74 -15.17
CA GLU A 422 -25.83 -33.44 -15.60
C GLU A 422 -25.74 -32.08 -16.31
N ARG A 423 -26.71 -31.76 -17.17
CA ARG A 423 -26.73 -30.52 -17.96
C ARG A 423 -26.93 -29.29 -17.10
N GLU A 424 -27.98 -29.30 -16.27
CA GLU A 424 -28.38 -28.18 -15.41
C GLU A 424 -27.31 -27.95 -14.34
N THR A 425 -26.77 -29.03 -13.77
CA THR A 425 -25.71 -28.96 -12.75
C THR A 425 -24.37 -28.51 -13.35
N THR A 426 -24.06 -28.88 -14.60
CA THR A 426 -22.88 -28.35 -15.32
C THR A 426 -23.03 -26.87 -15.65
N GLN A 427 -24.23 -26.43 -16.05
CA GLN A 427 -24.49 -25.00 -16.24
C GLN A 427 -24.31 -24.24 -14.91
N HIS A 428 -24.92 -24.69 -13.82
CA HIS A 428 -24.73 -24.05 -12.51
C HIS A 428 -23.28 -24.11 -12.02
N LEU A 429 -22.52 -25.17 -12.31
CA LEU A 429 -21.08 -25.23 -12.02
C LEU A 429 -20.32 -24.14 -12.77
N SER A 430 -20.61 -23.95 -14.07
CA SER A 430 -20.04 -22.86 -14.87
C SER A 430 -20.44 -21.49 -14.33
N ASP A 431 -21.73 -21.26 -14.06
CA ASP A 431 -22.24 -19.99 -13.53
C ASP A 431 -21.62 -19.65 -12.17
N TYR A 432 -21.43 -20.64 -11.29
CA TYR A 432 -20.81 -20.48 -9.97
C TYR A 432 -19.29 -20.23 -10.08
N ALA A 433 -18.62 -20.89 -11.02
CA ALA A 433 -17.20 -20.67 -11.31
C ALA A 433 -16.95 -19.31 -12.00
N GLU A 434 -17.93 -18.74 -12.71
CA GLU A 434 -17.88 -17.37 -13.27
C GLU A 434 -18.25 -16.27 -12.26
N ASP A 435 -18.93 -16.62 -11.16
CA ASP A 435 -19.39 -15.66 -10.13
C ASP A 435 -18.34 -15.37 -9.04
N GLY A 436 -17.41 -16.30 -8.79
CA GLY A 436 -16.45 -16.21 -7.68
C GLY A 436 -16.01 -17.55 -7.08
N PHE A 437 -16.86 -18.57 -7.17
CA PHE A 437 -16.84 -19.64 -6.17
C PHE A 437 -15.93 -20.82 -6.51
N ARG A 438 -15.29 -21.38 -5.48
CA ARG A 438 -14.70 -22.71 -5.50
C ARG A 438 -15.84 -23.73 -5.54
N THR A 439 -16.02 -24.39 -6.68
CA THR A 439 -17.09 -25.37 -6.90
C THR A 439 -16.63 -26.81 -6.61
N LEU A 440 -17.44 -27.57 -5.87
CA LEU A 440 -17.22 -28.98 -5.59
C LEU A 440 -18.44 -29.81 -6.01
N ALA A 441 -18.24 -30.73 -6.96
CA ALA A 441 -19.30 -31.65 -7.39
C ALA A 441 -19.43 -32.83 -6.41
N LEU A 442 -20.67 -33.19 -6.11
CA LEU A 442 -21.03 -34.24 -5.15
C LEU A 442 -21.76 -35.37 -5.89
N ALA A 443 -21.21 -36.58 -5.77
CA ALA A 443 -21.75 -37.78 -6.38
C ALA A 443 -21.59 -38.99 -5.44
N TYR A 444 -22.51 -39.95 -5.53
CA TYR A 444 -22.53 -41.15 -4.68
C TYR A 444 -22.77 -42.40 -5.53
N ARG A 445 -22.24 -43.55 -5.11
CA ARG A 445 -22.70 -44.86 -5.62
C ARG A 445 -23.10 -45.72 -4.43
N ARG A 446 -24.14 -46.54 -4.61
CA ARG A 446 -24.48 -47.55 -3.62
C ARG A 446 -24.01 -48.94 -4.02
N LEU A 447 -23.42 -49.61 -3.05
CA LEU A 447 -22.75 -50.89 -3.19
C LEU A 447 -23.64 -52.03 -2.68
N LYS A 448 -23.52 -53.20 -3.30
CA LYS A 448 -24.11 -54.43 -2.75
C LYS A 448 -23.22 -54.95 -1.62
N PRO A 449 -23.75 -55.57 -0.53
CA PRO A 449 -22.91 -56.02 0.60
C PRO A 449 -21.75 -56.93 0.18
N ALA A 450 -22.01 -57.92 -0.68
CA ALA A 450 -20.97 -58.83 -1.20
C ALA A 450 -19.93 -58.13 -2.11
N GLU A 451 -20.32 -57.03 -2.78
CA GLU A 451 -19.40 -56.23 -3.58
C GLU A 451 -18.47 -55.41 -2.68
N TYR A 452 -19.02 -54.79 -1.64
CA TYR A 452 -18.26 -54.10 -0.60
C TYR A 452 -17.33 -55.06 0.15
N GLU A 453 -17.78 -56.27 0.49
CA GLU A 453 -16.96 -57.30 1.16
C GLU A 453 -15.80 -57.75 0.27
N ASN A 454 -16.05 -58.00 -1.02
CA ASN A 454 -15.02 -58.31 -2.01
C ASN A 454 -14.00 -57.16 -2.13
N TRP A 455 -14.47 -55.93 -2.32
CA TRP A 455 -13.61 -54.73 -2.38
C TRP A 455 -12.81 -54.55 -1.09
N ASN A 456 -13.45 -54.68 0.07
CA ASN A 456 -12.81 -54.52 1.38
C ASN A 456 -11.74 -55.60 1.61
N SER A 457 -11.90 -56.81 1.07
CA SER A 457 -10.84 -57.82 1.09
C SER A 457 -9.61 -57.41 0.27
N ILE A 458 -9.82 -56.80 -0.90
CA ILE A 458 -8.75 -56.29 -1.79
C ILE A 458 -8.07 -55.08 -1.15
N PHE A 459 -8.85 -54.14 -0.63
CA PHE A 459 -8.37 -52.93 0.05
C PHE A 459 -7.63 -53.27 1.36
N THR A 460 -8.15 -54.21 2.16
CA THR A 460 -7.45 -54.69 3.37
C THR A 460 -6.13 -55.36 3.00
N ARG A 461 -6.10 -56.21 1.96
CA ARG A 461 -4.86 -56.83 1.46
C ARG A 461 -3.85 -55.78 1.03
N ALA A 462 -4.26 -54.78 0.23
CA ALA A 462 -3.40 -53.66 -0.18
C ALA A 462 -2.90 -52.83 1.03
N LYS A 463 -3.76 -52.61 2.04
CA LYS A 463 -3.42 -51.90 3.28
C LYS A 463 -2.40 -52.65 4.14
N THR A 464 -2.38 -53.98 4.09
CA THR A 464 -1.41 -54.86 4.76
C THR A 464 -0.15 -55.19 3.94
N THR A 465 -0.10 -54.86 2.65
CA THR A 465 1.13 -54.99 1.86
C THR A 465 2.22 -54.08 2.41
N ILE A 466 3.43 -54.62 2.61
CA ILE A 466 4.62 -53.89 3.04
C ILE A 466 5.57 -53.81 1.84
N GLY A 467 5.77 -52.59 1.31
CA GLY A 467 6.61 -52.33 0.14
C GLY A 467 6.23 -51.03 -0.56
N PRO A 468 7.02 -50.55 -1.53
CA PRO A 468 6.73 -49.31 -2.28
C PRO A 468 5.44 -49.43 -3.13
N GLU A 469 5.14 -50.63 -3.63
CA GLU A 469 3.92 -50.95 -4.39
C GLU A 469 2.61 -50.74 -3.60
N ARG A 470 2.69 -50.55 -2.28
CA ARG A 470 1.52 -50.37 -1.39
C ARG A 470 0.64 -49.19 -1.81
N GLU A 471 1.23 -48.06 -2.18
CA GLU A 471 0.46 -46.86 -2.55
C GLU A 471 -0.25 -47.03 -3.89
N GLU A 472 0.40 -47.69 -4.86
CA GLU A 472 -0.19 -48.03 -6.16
C GLU A 472 -1.31 -49.06 -6.03
N LEU A 473 -1.15 -50.07 -5.15
CA LEU A 473 -2.20 -51.05 -4.82
C LEU A 473 -3.40 -50.40 -4.11
N LEU A 474 -3.16 -49.47 -3.17
CA LEU A 474 -4.22 -48.72 -2.49
C LEU A 474 -4.97 -47.80 -3.47
N LYS A 475 -4.25 -47.08 -4.34
CA LYS A 475 -4.84 -46.25 -5.40
C LYS A 475 -5.68 -47.10 -6.35
N SER A 476 -5.15 -48.22 -6.81
CA SER A 476 -5.85 -49.18 -7.68
C SER A 476 -7.12 -49.72 -7.02
N ALA A 477 -7.08 -49.98 -5.71
CA ALA A 477 -8.26 -50.39 -4.95
C ALA A 477 -9.31 -49.27 -4.86
N SER A 478 -8.91 -48.00 -4.66
CA SER A 478 -9.83 -46.85 -4.69
C SER A 478 -10.47 -46.65 -6.08
N GLU A 479 -9.69 -46.77 -7.16
CA GLU A 479 -10.17 -46.67 -8.54
C GLU A 479 -11.13 -47.83 -8.95
N LEU A 480 -11.24 -48.91 -8.17
CA LEU A 480 -12.26 -49.95 -8.35
C LEU A 480 -13.61 -49.61 -7.71
N ILE A 481 -13.64 -48.78 -6.65
CA ILE A 481 -14.87 -48.39 -5.96
C ILE A 481 -15.42 -47.06 -6.48
N GLU A 482 -14.55 -46.14 -6.92
CA GLU A 482 -14.86 -44.79 -7.44
C GLU A 482 -15.32 -44.75 -8.92
N LYS A 483 -16.17 -45.71 -9.33
CA LYS A 483 -16.80 -45.81 -10.65
C LYS A 483 -18.32 -45.86 -10.52
N ASP A 484 -19.04 -45.70 -11.63
CA ASP A 484 -20.50 -45.79 -11.74
C ASP A 484 -21.28 -44.91 -10.74
N LEU A 485 -20.80 -43.69 -10.50
CA LEU A 485 -21.38 -42.72 -9.56
C LEU A 485 -22.70 -42.12 -10.07
N ILE A 486 -23.51 -41.58 -9.16
CA ILE A 486 -24.77 -40.85 -9.41
C ILE A 486 -24.57 -39.40 -8.95
N LEU A 487 -24.85 -38.43 -9.83
CA LEU A 487 -24.68 -37.01 -9.55
C LEU A 487 -25.80 -36.52 -8.63
N LEU A 488 -25.42 -35.97 -7.47
CA LEU A 488 -26.35 -35.39 -6.51
C LEU A 488 -26.45 -33.86 -6.68
N GLY A 489 -25.32 -33.21 -6.95
CA GLY A 489 -25.27 -31.77 -7.10
C GLY A 489 -23.87 -31.16 -7.12
N VAL A 490 -23.81 -29.84 -6.93
CA VAL A 490 -22.59 -29.04 -6.79
C VAL A 490 -22.77 -28.06 -5.63
N ALA A 491 -21.77 -27.98 -4.75
CA ALA A 491 -21.67 -26.94 -3.73
C ALA A 491 -20.67 -25.85 -4.15
N ALA A 492 -20.89 -24.61 -3.69
CA ALA A 492 -20.09 -23.45 -4.05
C ALA A 492 -19.70 -22.64 -2.81
N VAL A 493 -18.38 -22.52 -2.61
CA VAL A 493 -17.74 -21.84 -1.47
C VAL A 493 -17.01 -20.60 -1.99
N GLU A 494 -17.15 -19.48 -1.29
CA GLU A 494 -16.42 -18.25 -1.58
C GLU A 494 -15.20 -18.10 -0.67
N ASP A 495 -14.07 -17.71 -1.26
CA ASP A 495 -12.93 -17.19 -0.52
C ASP A 495 -13.14 -15.69 -0.33
N LYS A 496 -13.61 -15.30 0.87
CA LYS A 496 -14.18 -13.97 1.15
C LYS A 496 -13.15 -12.86 0.91
N LEU A 497 -13.47 -11.85 0.11
CA LEU A 497 -12.62 -10.66 -0.07
C LEU A 497 -12.53 -9.80 1.21
N GLN A 498 -11.42 -9.09 1.40
CA GLN A 498 -11.34 -8.03 2.42
C GLN A 498 -12.34 -6.91 2.09
N LYS A 499 -13.02 -6.41 3.13
CA LYS A 499 -14.07 -5.37 3.06
C LYS A 499 -13.64 -4.16 2.22
N GLY A 500 -14.32 -3.91 1.10
CA GLY A 500 -14.07 -2.75 0.25
C GLY A 500 -12.87 -2.87 -0.71
N VAL A 501 -12.26 -4.05 -0.86
CA VAL A 501 -11.27 -4.32 -1.93
C VAL A 501 -11.77 -3.89 -3.32
N PRO A 502 -13.01 -4.21 -3.76
CA PRO A 502 -13.53 -3.77 -5.07
C PRO A 502 -13.52 -2.25 -5.26
N GLU A 503 -13.88 -1.48 -4.22
CA GLU A 503 -13.91 -0.01 -4.30
C GLU A 503 -12.51 0.60 -4.27
N CYS A 504 -11.57 0.00 -3.51
CA CYS A 504 -10.16 0.37 -3.52
C CYS A 504 -9.54 0.16 -4.91
N ILE A 505 -9.74 -1.01 -5.51
CA ILE A 505 -9.25 -1.36 -6.86
C ILE A 505 -9.82 -0.40 -7.93
N ASP A 506 -11.08 0.04 -7.80
CA ASP A 506 -11.67 1.06 -8.68
C ASP A 506 -10.95 2.42 -8.54
N LYS A 507 -10.80 2.96 -7.32
CA LYS A 507 -10.12 4.26 -7.11
C LYS A 507 -8.65 4.23 -7.56
N LEU A 508 -7.95 3.12 -7.33
CA LEU A 508 -6.57 2.94 -7.81
C LEU A 508 -6.51 2.92 -9.35
N ALA A 509 -7.47 2.25 -10.03
CA ALA A 509 -7.56 2.29 -11.50
C ALA A 509 -7.85 3.71 -12.02
N GLN A 510 -8.75 4.46 -11.38
CA GLN A 510 -9.03 5.87 -11.69
C GLN A 510 -7.82 6.79 -11.45
N ALA A 511 -6.93 6.43 -10.51
CA ALA A 511 -5.65 7.11 -10.30
C ALA A 511 -4.61 6.82 -11.40
N GLY A 512 -4.91 5.93 -12.35
CA GLY A 512 -3.99 5.50 -13.40
C GLY A 512 -3.00 4.43 -12.95
N LEU A 513 -3.27 3.72 -11.85
CA LEU A 513 -2.43 2.62 -11.36
C LEU A 513 -2.84 1.30 -12.03
N LYS A 514 -1.84 0.54 -12.49
CA LYS A 514 -2.03 -0.76 -13.14
C LYS A 514 -1.82 -1.87 -12.12
N ILE A 515 -2.87 -2.64 -11.83
CA ILE A 515 -2.81 -3.72 -10.85
C ILE A 515 -2.54 -5.03 -11.58
N TRP A 516 -1.49 -5.73 -11.16
CA TRP A 516 -1.08 -7.05 -11.63
C TRP A 516 -1.28 -8.01 -10.46
N LEU A 517 -2.23 -8.93 -10.60
CA LEU A 517 -2.41 -10.03 -9.66
C LEU A 517 -1.39 -11.12 -9.99
N LEU A 518 -0.45 -11.34 -9.09
CA LEU A 518 0.37 -12.55 -9.05
C LEU A 518 -0.37 -13.55 -8.18
N THR A 519 -0.38 -14.84 -8.56
CA THR A 519 -0.98 -15.91 -7.75
C THR A 519 -0.64 -17.29 -8.32
N GLY A 520 -0.43 -18.27 -7.44
CA GLY A 520 -0.32 -19.69 -7.79
C GLY A 520 -1.64 -20.45 -7.82
N ASP A 521 -2.77 -19.80 -7.49
CA ASP A 521 -4.10 -20.43 -7.46
C ASP A 521 -4.63 -20.74 -8.88
N LYS A 522 -5.67 -21.58 -8.96
CA LYS A 522 -6.32 -21.98 -10.22
C LYS A 522 -6.79 -20.76 -11.01
N LYS A 523 -6.67 -20.86 -12.34
CA LYS A 523 -6.97 -19.80 -13.31
C LYS A 523 -8.38 -19.22 -13.10
N GLU A 524 -9.34 -20.08 -12.82
CA GLU A 524 -10.75 -19.75 -12.61
C GLU A 524 -10.92 -18.85 -11.37
N THR A 525 -10.31 -19.25 -10.23
CA THR A 525 -10.32 -18.49 -8.99
C THR A 525 -9.52 -17.18 -9.03
N ALA A 526 -8.64 -17.00 -10.03
CA ALA A 526 -7.93 -15.76 -10.29
C ALA A 526 -8.75 -14.81 -11.20
N ILE A 527 -9.45 -15.34 -12.21
CA ILE A 527 -10.30 -14.57 -13.13
C ILE A 527 -11.40 -13.80 -12.38
N ASN A 528 -11.97 -14.37 -11.32
CA ASN A 528 -13.06 -13.74 -10.60
C ASN A 528 -12.66 -12.49 -9.80
N ILE A 529 -11.39 -12.41 -9.37
CA ILE A 529 -10.82 -11.18 -8.79
C ILE A 529 -10.41 -10.23 -9.92
N GLY A 530 -9.89 -10.75 -11.03
CA GLY A 530 -9.56 -9.99 -12.24
C GLY A 530 -10.77 -9.33 -12.93
N LEU A 531 -11.99 -9.83 -12.72
CA LEU A 531 -13.24 -9.31 -13.31
C LEU A 531 -13.55 -7.84 -12.95
N LEU A 532 -12.82 -7.26 -11.98
CA LEU A 532 -12.87 -5.84 -11.61
C LEU A 532 -12.25 -4.88 -12.66
N GLN A 533 -11.42 -5.37 -13.57
CA GLN A 533 -10.77 -4.57 -14.62
C GLN A 533 -10.94 -5.16 -16.03
N GLN A 534 -11.34 -4.31 -16.99
CA GLN A 534 -11.59 -4.71 -18.39
C GLN A 534 -10.31 -5.11 -19.16
N ASP A 535 -9.18 -4.48 -18.84
CA ASP A 535 -7.92 -4.54 -19.58
C ASP A 535 -6.89 -5.53 -19.00
N MET A 536 -7.33 -6.49 -18.17
CA MET A 536 -6.49 -7.55 -17.60
C MET A 536 -5.99 -8.51 -18.69
N LYS A 537 -4.86 -8.16 -19.31
CA LYS A 537 -4.15 -9.02 -20.27
C LYS A 537 -3.54 -10.21 -19.55
N GLN A 538 -4.12 -11.40 -19.75
CA GLN A 538 -3.59 -12.64 -19.19
C GLN A 538 -2.25 -13.00 -19.85
N PHE A 539 -1.20 -13.12 -19.03
CA PHE A 539 0.10 -13.68 -19.42
C PHE A 539 0.33 -14.98 -18.63
N GLN A 540 0.33 -16.13 -19.31
CA GLN A 540 0.61 -17.41 -18.68
C GLN A 540 2.11 -17.73 -18.82
N LEU A 541 2.87 -17.51 -17.75
CA LEU A 541 4.32 -17.73 -17.72
C LEU A 541 4.65 -19.18 -17.35
N SER A 542 4.90 -20.03 -18.35
CA SER A 542 5.38 -21.39 -18.16
C SER A 542 6.89 -21.41 -17.91
N ILE A 543 7.30 -21.21 -16.65
CA ILE A 543 8.71 -21.32 -16.22
C ILE A 543 9.03 -22.79 -15.91
N SER A 544 10.22 -23.25 -16.29
CA SER A 544 10.74 -24.58 -15.94
C SER A 544 10.93 -24.72 -14.43
N LYS A 545 10.64 -25.90 -13.85
CA LYS A 545 10.63 -26.13 -12.39
C LYS A 545 11.97 -25.89 -11.69
N ASP A 546 13.07 -25.82 -12.42
CA ASP A 546 14.44 -25.92 -11.92
C ASP A 546 15.03 -24.58 -11.42
N SER A 547 14.24 -23.67 -10.82
CA SER A 547 14.79 -22.43 -10.25
C SER A 547 14.02 -21.89 -9.02
N GLU A 548 14.59 -22.09 -7.83
CA GLU A 548 13.87 -22.04 -6.54
C GLU A 548 13.60 -20.64 -5.96
N SER A 549 14.20 -19.55 -6.47
CA SER A 549 13.81 -18.21 -6.01
C SER A 549 12.37 -17.91 -6.45
N THR A 550 11.52 -17.48 -5.50
CA THR A 550 10.08 -17.28 -5.66
C THR A 550 9.76 -16.59 -6.99
N ASN A 551 8.88 -17.19 -7.79
CA ASN A 551 8.63 -16.76 -9.17
C ASN A 551 8.26 -15.26 -9.24
N ASP A 552 7.54 -14.79 -8.24
CA ASP A 552 7.00 -13.45 -8.10
C ASP A 552 8.10 -12.40 -7.85
N GLU A 553 9.22 -12.78 -7.21
CA GLU A 553 10.42 -11.95 -7.15
C GLU A 553 11.03 -11.74 -8.55
N LYS A 554 11.21 -12.83 -9.30
CA LYS A 554 11.75 -12.78 -10.67
C LYS A 554 10.84 -11.94 -11.57
N ILE A 555 9.53 -12.14 -11.49
CA ILE A 555 8.52 -11.38 -12.22
C ILE A 555 8.60 -9.90 -11.82
N THR A 556 8.69 -9.58 -10.52
CA THR A 556 8.83 -8.19 -10.03
C THR A 556 10.05 -7.50 -10.62
N ARG A 557 11.22 -8.15 -10.59
CA ARG A 557 12.47 -7.61 -11.17
C ARG A 557 12.33 -7.40 -12.69
N LEU A 558 11.83 -8.40 -13.42
CA LEU A 558 11.61 -8.31 -14.86
C LEU A 558 10.63 -7.20 -15.24
N VAL A 559 9.52 -7.04 -14.50
CA VAL A 559 8.52 -5.99 -14.72
C VAL A 559 9.13 -4.61 -14.49
N LYS A 560 9.88 -4.43 -13.40
CA LYS A 560 10.59 -3.20 -13.04
C LYS A 560 11.63 -2.81 -14.10
N ASP A 561 12.53 -3.73 -14.44
CA ASP A 561 13.63 -3.50 -15.37
C ASP A 561 13.15 -3.29 -16.81
N TYR A 562 12.14 -4.05 -17.27
CA TYR A 562 11.60 -3.93 -18.63
C TYR A 562 10.73 -2.67 -18.82
N THR A 563 9.99 -2.25 -17.80
CA THR A 563 9.10 -1.08 -17.93
C THR A 563 9.74 0.25 -17.55
N GLY A 564 10.78 0.25 -16.70
CA GLY A 564 11.39 1.48 -16.16
C GLY A 564 10.44 2.34 -15.32
N LYS A 565 9.36 1.72 -14.79
CA LYS A 565 8.31 2.35 -13.99
C LYS A 565 8.44 1.93 -12.54
N ILE A 566 7.99 2.82 -11.65
CA ILE A 566 8.02 2.57 -10.21
C ILE A 566 6.98 1.50 -9.88
N THR A 567 7.47 0.37 -9.38
CA THR A 567 6.63 -0.76 -8.97
C THR A 567 6.42 -0.74 -7.46
N LEU A 568 5.17 -0.90 -7.03
CA LEU A 568 4.82 -1.24 -5.65
C LEU A 568 4.46 -2.72 -5.59
N ALA A 569 4.90 -3.43 -4.55
CA ALA A 569 4.46 -4.78 -4.23
C ALA A 569 3.67 -4.78 -2.92
N ILE A 570 2.60 -5.57 -2.83
CA ILE A 570 1.81 -5.76 -1.62
C ILE A 570 1.50 -7.24 -1.36
N GLY A 571 1.68 -7.66 -0.11
CA GLY A 571 1.53 -9.04 0.36
C GLY A 571 1.46 -9.10 1.90
N ASP A 572 1.14 -10.27 2.48
CA ASP A 572 1.14 -10.52 3.93
C ASP A 572 1.89 -11.79 4.36
N GLY A 573 2.08 -12.74 3.45
CA GLY A 573 2.77 -14.00 3.72
C GLY A 573 4.30 -13.90 3.64
N ALA A 574 5.00 -14.97 4.04
CA ALA A 574 6.45 -15.05 3.86
C ALA A 574 6.86 -15.19 2.38
N ASN A 575 6.01 -15.80 1.56
CA ASN A 575 6.18 -15.90 0.10
C ASN A 575 6.40 -14.52 -0.55
N ASP A 576 5.66 -13.52 -0.06
CA ASP A 576 5.66 -12.16 -0.61
C ASP A 576 6.93 -11.38 -0.30
N VAL A 577 7.74 -11.81 0.68
CA VAL A 577 8.95 -11.08 1.11
C VAL A 577 9.91 -10.82 -0.06
N GLY A 578 10.06 -11.78 -0.98
CA GLY A 578 10.85 -11.58 -2.21
C GLY A 578 10.25 -10.51 -3.14
N MET A 579 8.94 -10.57 -3.37
CA MET A 579 8.19 -9.59 -4.17
C MET A 579 8.30 -8.16 -3.57
N ILE A 580 8.05 -8.05 -2.26
CA ILE A 580 8.09 -6.83 -1.44
C ILE A 580 9.49 -6.19 -1.45
N GLN A 581 10.56 -6.99 -1.37
CA GLN A 581 11.93 -6.47 -1.40
C GLN A 581 12.42 -6.10 -2.80
N ALA A 582 11.99 -6.81 -3.85
CA ALA A 582 12.39 -6.52 -5.23
C ALA A 582 11.76 -5.23 -5.81
N ALA A 583 10.52 -4.93 -5.42
CA ALA A 583 9.80 -3.73 -5.85
C ALA A 583 10.44 -2.43 -5.32
N ASP A 584 10.26 -1.31 -6.02
CA ASP A 584 10.72 0.01 -5.55
C ASP A 584 10.06 0.45 -4.24
N ILE A 585 8.83 -0.03 -3.97
CA ILE A 585 8.13 0.13 -2.69
C ILE A 585 7.49 -1.21 -2.31
N GLY A 586 7.69 -1.67 -1.08
CA GLY A 586 7.08 -2.88 -0.52
C GLY A 586 6.08 -2.54 0.57
N VAL A 587 4.87 -3.08 0.50
CA VAL A 587 3.80 -2.89 1.47
C VAL A 587 3.44 -4.23 2.10
N GLY A 588 3.47 -4.31 3.44
CA GLY A 588 3.10 -5.50 4.20
C GLY A 588 1.70 -5.36 4.80
N ILE A 589 0.77 -6.23 4.43
CA ILE A 589 -0.52 -6.32 5.11
C ILE A 589 -0.35 -7.08 6.44
N SER A 590 -0.97 -6.56 7.50
CA SER A 590 -0.80 -7.05 8.88
C SER A 590 -1.78 -8.16 9.24
N GLY A 591 -1.89 -9.16 8.36
CA GLY A 591 -2.88 -10.23 8.38
C GLY A 591 -2.71 -11.27 9.49
N MET A 592 -3.33 -12.44 9.28
CA MET A 592 -3.24 -13.60 10.18
C MET A 592 -2.04 -14.52 9.85
N GLU A 593 -1.46 -14.35 8.65
CA GLU A 593 -0.39 -15.20 8.08
C GLU A 593 1.02 -14.85 8.60
N GLY A 594 1.07 -14.13 9.73
CA GLY A 594 2.28 -13.77 10.45
C GLY A 594 2.60 -12.28 10.40
N MET A 595 3.89 -11.95 10.57
CA MET A 595 4.39 -10.58 10.45
C MET A 595 5.62 -10.48 9.53
N GLN A 596 5.96 -11.53 8.77
CA GLN A 596 7.19 -11.55 7.97
C GLN A 596 7.15 -10.53 6.83
N ALA A 597 6.05 -10.45 6.06
CA ALA A 597 5.85 -9.39 5.07
C ALA A 597 5.93 -7.99 5.71
N VAL A 598 5.23 -7.79 6.83
CA VAL A 598 5.26 -6.53 7.60
C VAL A 598 6.68 -6.14 8.01
N MET A 599 7.46 -7.08 8.56
CA MET A 599 8.84 -6.81 9.00
C MET A 599 9.80 -6.53 7.83
N ALA A 600 9.57 -7.13 6.66
CA ALA A 600 10.33 -6.88 5.44
C ALA A 600 9.87 -5.65 4.63
N SER A 601 8.68 -5.13 4.89
CA SER A 601 8.05 -4.03 4.13
C SER A 601 8.57 -2.63 4.48
N ASP A 602 8.46 -1.71 3.52
CA ASP A 602 8.71 -0.28 3.71
C ASP A 602 7.56 0.42 4.43
N PHE A 603 6.32 -0.07 4.22
CA PHE A 603 5.09 0.41 4.86
C PHE A 603 4.22 -0.78 5.29
N SER A 604 3.70 -0.77 6.51
CA SER A 604 2.67 -1.71 6.95
C SER A 604 1.27 -1.13 6.82
N LEU A 605 0.29 -1.97 6.47
CA LEU A 605 -1.14 -1.63 6.47
C LEU A 605 -1.93 -2.70 7.23
N PRO A 606 -2.97 -2.33 8.00
CA PRO A 606 -3.91 -3.32 8.57
C PRO A 606 -4.70 -4.09 7.51
N GLN A 607 -5.16 -3.42 6.45
CA GLN A 607 -6.10 -3.95 5.44
C GLN A 607 -5.87 -3.30 4.06
N PHE A 608 -6.13 -4.03 2.97
CA PHE A 608 -5.91 -3.57 1.59
C PHE A 608 -6.66 -2.28 1.25
N ARG A 609 -7.87 -2.08 1.80
CA ARG A 609 -8.68 -0.85 1.57
C ARG A 609 -7.97 0.45 1.96
N MET A 610 -6.92 0.41 2.79
CA MET A 610 -6.16 1.60 3.19
C MET A 610 -5.14 2.04 2.12
N LEU A 611 -4.81 1.19 1.15
CA LEU A 611 -3.86 1.48 0.08
C LEU A 611 -4.30 2.67 -0.80
N GLU A 612 -5.62 2.84 -1.04
CA GLU A 612 -6.14 4.02 -1.74
C GLU A 612 -5.74 5.32 -1.04
N ARG A 613 -5.73 5.32 0.30
CA ARG A 613 -5.45 6.50 1.09
C ARG A 613 -3.95 6.75 1.24
N LEU A 614 -3.15 5.69 1.39
CA LEU A 614 -1.70 5.78 1.41
C LEU A 614 -1.16 6.39 0.10
N LEU A 615 -1.66 5.95 -1.06
CA LEU A 615 -1.19 6.44 -2.37
C LEU A 615 -1.84 7.77 -2.78
N ILE A 616 -3.18 7.80 -2.89
CA ILE A 616 -3.91 8.91 -3.52
C ILE A 616 -3.91 10.18 -2.62
N VAL A 617 -3.81 10.02 -1.29
CA VAL A 617 -3.70 11.15 -0.36
C VAL A 617 -2.24 11.41 0.03
N HIS A 618 -1.61 10.49 0.76
CA HIS A 618 -0.30 10.75 1.36
C HIS A 618 0.83 10.78 0.33
N GLY A 619 0.89 9.82 -0.60
CA GLY A 619 1.89 9.80 -1.66
C GLY A 619 1.85 11.03 -2.56
N HIS A 620 0.65 11.39 -3.04
CA HIS A 620 0.39 12.62 -3.81
C HIS A 620 0.91 13.88 -3.08
N TRP A 621 0.55 14.04 -1.80
CA TRP A 621 1.01 15.17 -0.99
C TRP A 621 2.52 15.15 -0.77
N CYS A 622 3.13 14.02 -0.40
CA CYS A 622 4.56 13.92 -0.11
C CYS A 622 5.42 14.20 -1.35
N TYR A 623 5.03 13.68 -2.52
CA TYR A 623 5.66 14.03 -3.79
C TYR A 623 5.61 15.55 -4.07
N LYS A 624 4.44 16.18 -3.94
CA LYS A 624 4.30 17.63 -4.16
C LYS A 624 5.08 18.46 -3.14
N ARG A 625 5.06 18.07 -1.87
CA ARG A 625 5.80 18.71 -0.76
C ARG A 625 7.31 18.70 -1.00
N ILE A 626 7.91 17.52 -1.17
CA ILE A 626 9.36 17.37 -1.41
C ILE A 626 9.76 18.09 -2.70
N THR A 627 8.96 17.99 -3.77
CA THR A 627 9.23 18.68 -5.03
C THR A 627 9.23 20.21 -4.88
N LYS A 628 8.17 20.80 -4.27
CA LYS A 628 8.12 22.26 -4.01
C LYS A 628 9.30 22.70 -3.14
N MET A 629 9.61 21.92 -2.11
CA MET A 629 10.69 22.17 -1.17
C MET A 629 12.06 22.22 -1.86
N ILE A 630 12.43 21.22 -2.66
CA ILE A 630 13.72 21.18 -3.40
C ILE A 630 13.84 22.40 -4.33
N LEU A 631 12.81 22.69 -5.11
CA LEU A 631 12.80 23.81 -6.07
C LEU A 631 12.98 25.17 -5.37
N TYR A 632 12.32 25.36 -4.22
CA TYR A 632 12.52 26.56 -3.40
C TYR A 632 13.91 26.61 -2.74
N PHE A 633 14.48 25.47 -2.34
CA PHE A 633 15.82 25.41 -1.77
C PHE A 633 16.90 25.79 -2.79
N VAL A 634 16.73 25.36 -4.05
CA VAL A 634 17.53 25.83 -5.19
C VAL A 634 17.38 27.35 -5.34
N TYR A 635 16.15 27.84 -5.38
CA TYR A 635 15.87 29.27 -5.52
C TYR A 635 16.56 30.12 -4.43
N LYS A 636 16.38 29.77 -3.15
CA LYS A 636 16.87 30.62 -2.04
C LYS A 636 18.40 30.68 -1.95
N ASN A 637 19.10 29.60 -2.30
CA ASN A 637 20.57 29.57 -2.24
C ASN A 637 21.20 30.26 -3.46
N ILE A 638 20.60 30.17 -4.65
CA ILE A 638 21.01 31.01 -5.80
C ILE A 638 20.72 32.48 -5.51
N ALA A 639 19.52 32.81 -5.02
CA ALA A 639 19.10 34.18 -4.73
C ALA A 639 20.03 34.87 -3.70
N PHE A 640 20.59 34.11 -2.75
CA PHE A 640 21.60 34.59 -1.81
C PHE A 640 23.01 34.61 -2.42
N GLY A 641 23.51 33.47 -2.90
CA GLY A 641 24.90 33.31 -3.36
C GLY A 641 25.28 34.20 -4.54
N MET A 642 24.33 34.52 -5.43
CA MET A 642 24.59 35.41 -6.57
C MET A 642 24.80 36.87 -6.18
N THR A 643 24.22 37.34 -5.06
CA THR A 643 24.47 38.73 -4.60
C THR A 643 25.94 38.94 -4.19
N LEU A 644 26.61 37.90 -3.68
CA LEU A 644 28.04 37.91 -3.38
C LEU A 644 28.90 37.99 -4.66
N PHE A 645 28.51 37.27 -5.72
CA PHE A 645 29.20 37.34 -7.01
C PHE A 645 29.02 38.72 -7.68
N TYR A 646 27.81 39.29 -7.64
CA TYR A 646 27.57 40.63 -8.19
C TYR A 646 28.33 41.72 -7.42
N TYR A 647 28.49 41.58 -6.11
CA TYR A 647 29.36 42.47 -5.33
C TYR A 647 30.84 42.33 -5.71
N GLU A 648 31.32 41.10 -5.86
CA GLU A 648 32.71 40.84 -6.28
C GLU A 648 33.06 41.39 -7.67
N LEU A 649 32.08 41.51 -8.57
CA LEU A 649 32.23 42.22 -9.84
C LEU A 649 32.49 43.73 -9.65
N LEU A 650 32.00 44.36 -8.57
CA LEU A 650 32.29 45.76 -8.24
C LEU A 650 33.62 45.93 -7.49
N THR A 651 33.98 45.00 -6.60
CA THR A 651 35.25 45.05 -5.83
C THR A 651 36.49 44.71 -6.68
N SER A 652 36.32 44.48 -7.99
CA SER A 652 37.38 43.99 -8.89
C SER A 652 37.92 42.60 -8.50
N PHE A 653 37.06 41.77 -7.93
CA PHE A 653 37.34 40.42 -7.42
C PHE A 653 38.42 40.41 -6.32
N SER A 654 38.26 41.27 -5.30
CA SER A 654 39.14 41.32 -4.14
C SER A 654 38.90 40.19 -3.12
N GLY A 655 37.78 39.46 -3.24
CA GLY A 655 37.31 38.43 -2.31
C GLY A 655 36.70 38.96 -1.02
N GLU A 656 36.24 40.22 -1.00
CA GLU A 656 35.79 40.91 0.22
C GLU A 656 34.40 40.44 0.68
N LEU A 657 34.23 40.26 1.99
CA LEU A 657 32.98 39.79 2.56
C LEU A 657 31.96 40.93 2.70
N LEU A 658 30.89 40.83 1.94
CA LEU A 658 29.76 41.77 1.93
C LEU A 658 28.80 41.60 3.11
N TYR A 659 28.64 40.36 3.59
CA TYR A 659 27.80 40.02 4.73
C TYR A 659 28.70 39.56 5.88
N ASP A 660 28.33 39.91 7.12
CA ASP A 660 29.05 39.45 8.31
C ASP A 660 29.01 37.92 8.45
N ASP A 661 30.07 37.35 9.04
CA ASP A 661 30.22 35.92 9.31
C ASP A 661 28.95 35.29 9.94
N TRP A 662 28.31 35.99 10.88
CA TRP A 662 27.08 35.52 11.52
C TRP A 662 25.88 35.54 10.59
N TYR A 663 25.76 36.52 9.71
CA TYR A 663 24.67 36.61 8.74
C TYR A 663 24.76 35.46 7.71
N MET A 664 25.99 35.16 7.26
CA MET A 664 26.28 34.03 6.36
C MET A 664 25.84 32.68 6.95
N VAL A 665 26.16 32.42 8.23
CA VAL A 665 25.79 31.17 8.92
C VAL A 665 24.29 31.10 9.21
N LEU A 666 23.69 32.17 9.74
CA LEU A 666 22.31 32.16 10.23
C LEU A 666 21.27 32.10 9.12
N PHE A 667 21.62 32.49 7.88
CA PHE A 667 20.74 32.42 6.70
C PHE A 667 20.13 31.04 6.52
N ASN A 668 20.99 30.01 6.47
CA ASN A 668 20.59 28.63 6.16
C ASN A 668 20.18 27.80 7.39
N VAL A 669 20.51 28.24 8.61
CA VAL A 669 20.24 27.51 9.86
C VAL A 669 18.96 27.96 10.55
N ILE A 670 18.69 29.28 10.63
CA ILE A 670 17.53 29.83 11.37
C ILE A 670 16.60 30.63 10.46
N LEU A 671 17.16 31.53 9.63
CA LEU A 671 16.39 32.59 8.95
C LEU A 671 15.69 32.15 7.65
N THR A 672 15.83 30.88 7.25
CA THR A 672 15.11 30.29 6.10
C THR A 672 14.78 28.80 6.26
N SER A 673 15.07 28.17 7.40
CA SER A 673 14.91 26.71 7.61
C SER A 673 13.48 26.32 7.99
N LEU A 674 12.95 26.89 9.08
CA LEU A 674 11.61 26.58 9.59
C LEU A 674 10.47 26.83 8.59
N PRO A 675 10.45 27.94 7.82
CA PRO A 675 9.45 28.13 6.75
C PRO A 675 9.45 26.99 5.73
N VAL A 676 10.64 26.50 5.34
CA VAL A 676 10.82 25.44 4.33
C VAL A 676 10.43 24.08 4.86
N ILE A 677 10.80 23.75 6.10
CA ILE A 677 10.34 22.53 6.77
C ILE A 677 8.81 22.55 6.89
N SER A 678 8.21 23.71 7.20
CA SER A 678 6.74 23.83 7.25
C SER A 678 6.08 23.54 5.90
N LEU A 679 6.60 24.09 4.79
CA LEU A 679 6.16 23.78 3.42
C LEU A 679 6.34 22.29 3.09
N GLY A 680 7.42 21.66 3.56
CA GLY A 680 7.67 20.24 3.37
C GLY A 680 6.71 19.31 4.14
N VAL A 681 6.14 19.75 5.26
CA VAL A 681 5.30 18.91 6.13
C VAL A 681 3.81 19.21 6.00
N LEU A 682 3.41 20.48 5.99
CA LEU A 682 2.01 20.90 6.24
C LEU A 682 1.25 21.37 5.00
N GLU A 683 1.94 21.65 3.89
CA GLU A 683 1.33 22.11 2.65
C GLU A 683 0.32 21.09 2.09
N GLN A 684 -0.79 21.59 1.55
CA GLN A 684 -1.83 20.80 0.88
C GLN A 684 -2.32 21.58 -0.35
N ASP A 685 -2.40 20.91 -1.50
CA ASP A 685 -3.02 21.47 -2.70
C ASP A 685 -4.55 21.31 -2.68
N VAL A 686 -5.03 20.12 -2.32
CA VAL A 686 -6.43 19.83 -2.01
C VAL A 686 -6.55 18.96 -0.75
N SER A 687 -7.73 18.95 -0.11
CA SER A 687 -7.98 18.14 1.10
C SER A 687 -8.14 16.65 0.75
N ALA A 688 -7.89 15.76 1.73
CA ALA A 688 -7.86 14.31 1.52
C ALA A 688 -9.15 13.74 0.89
N GLU A 689 -10.31 14.28 1.26
CA GLU A 689 -11.62 13.91 0.72
C GLU A 689 -11.73 14.23 -0.77
N VAL A 690 -11.08 15.30 -1.24
CA VAL A 690 -11.07 15.72 -2.64
C VAL A 690 -10.11 14.87 -3.46
N CYS A 691 -8.94 14.49 -2.90
CA CYS A 691 -8.05 13.49 -3.53
C CYS A 691 -8.80 12.17 -3.82
N LEU A 692 -9.57 11.68 -2.84
CA LEU A 692 -10.34 10.43 -2.98
C LEU A 692 -11.59 10.56 -3.88
N GLN A 693 -12.07 11.78 -4.13
CA GLN A 693 -13.15 12.05 -5.09
C GLN A 693 -12.66 12.24 -6.53
N PHE A 694 -11.41 12.68 -6.72
CA PHE A 694 -10.75 12.80 -8.03
C PHE A 694 -9.40 12.05 -8.05
N PRO A 695 -9.38 10.70 -8.02
CA PRO A 695 -8.14 9.92 -8.00
C PRO A 695 -7.16 10.27 -9.14
N ALA A 696 -7.67 10.69 -10.30
CA ALA A 696 -6.87 11.08 -11.47
C ALA A 696 -5.82 12.18 -11.19
N LEU A 697 -5.98 13.00 -10.14
CA LEU A 697 -4.97 13.96 -9.68
C LEU A 697 -3.59 13.31 -9.44
N TYR A 698 -3.58 12.05 -9.01
CA TYR A 698 -2.37 11.27 -8.74
C TYR A 698 -1.46 11.12 -9.99
N GLN A 699 -2.04 11.11 -11.20
CA GLN A 699 -1.28 11.00 -12.45
C GLN A 699 -0.29 12.16 -12.68
N GLN A 700 -0.48 13.30 -12.01
CA GLN A 700 0.46 14.42 -12.07
C GLN A 700 1.85 14.07 -11.49
N GLY A 701 1.88 13.17 -10.50
CA GLY A 701 3.10 12.63 -9.89
C GLY A 701 3.76 11.59 -10.78
N GLN A 702 3.00 10.64 -11.33
CA GLN A 702 3.47 9.67 -12.34
C GLN A 702 4.12 10.36 -13.55
N ARG A 703 3.46 11.39 -14.10
CA ARG A 703 3.95 12.21 -15.23
C ARG A 703 5.11 13.16 -14.84
N ASN A 704 5.49 13.20 -13.55
CA ASN A 704 6.59 13.99 -13.00
C ASN A 704 6.54 15.49 -13.36
N ILE A 705 5.33 16.06 -13.38
CA ILE A 705 5.06 17.41 -13.91
C ILE A 705 5.81 18.49 -13.11
N TYR A 706 5.73 18.40 -11.78
CA TYR A 706 6.25 19.41 -10.88
C TYR A 706 7.78 19.41 -10.82
N PHE A 707 8.45 18.25 -10.83
CA PHE A 707 9.92 18.14 -10.80
C PHE A 707 10.53 17.97 -12.20
N SER A 708 9.92 18.57 -13.23
CA SER A 708 10.43 18.56 -14.60
C SER A 708 11.60 19.54 -14.82
N TRP A 709 12.50 19.26 -15.78
CA TRP A 709 13.68 20.10 -16.03
C TRP A 709 13.33 21.54 -16.42
N ALA A 710 12.23 21.76 -17.15
CA ALA A 710 11.73 23.09 -17.46
C ALA A 710 11.32 23.88 -16.19
N ARG A 711 10.70 23.22 -15.20
CA ARG A 711 10.38 23.84 -13.91
C ARG A 711 11.66 24.18 -13.13
N ILE A 712 12.64 23.27 -13.09
CA ILE A 712 13.94 23.48 -12.42
C ILE A 712 14.67 24.70 -13.01
N LEU A 713 14.79 24.78 -14.34
CA LEU A 713 15.42 25.92 -15.02
C LEU A 713 14.63 27.23 -14.85
N GLY A 714 13.29 27.16 -14.79
CA GLY A 714 12.45 28.33 -14.46
C GLY A 714 12.73 28.88 -13.05
N TRP A 715 12.88 28.00 -12.05
CA TRP A 715 13.22 28.40 -10.68
C TRP A 715 14.63 28.99 -10.56
N ILE A 716 15.61 28.42 -11.27
CA ILE A 716 16.98 28.96 -11.39
C ILE A 716 16.94 30.37 -12.03
N SER A 717 16.16 30.54 -13.10
CA SER A 717 16.00 31.82 -13.80
C SER A 717 15.34 32.89 -12.92
N ASN A 718 14.31 32.51 -12.14
CA ASN A 718 13.66 33.40 -11.17
C ASN A 718 14.63 33.84 -10.06
N ALA A 719 15.50 32.94 -9.59
CA ALA A 719 16.51 33.26 -8.58
C ALA A 719 17.62 34.19 -9.09
N LEU A 720 18.05 34.00 -10.35
CA LEU A 720 18.97 34.91 -11.03
C LEU A 720 18.37 36.30 -11.22
N PHE A 721 17.10 36.40 -11.61
CA PHE A 721 16.40 37.69 -11.68
C PHE A 721 16.28 38.36 -10.30
N ALA A 722 15.81 37.63 -9.28
CA ALA A 722 15.60 38.16 -7.95
C ALA A 722 16.92 38.65 -7.30
N SER A 723 18.01 37.87 -7.39
CA SER A 723 19.32 38.29 -6.89
C SER A 723 19.87 39.52 -7.63
N LEU A 724 19.68 39.61 -8.94
CA LEU A 724 20.11 40.76 -9.73
C LEU A 724 19.30 42.02 -9.40
N ALA A 725 17.98 41.90 -9.20
CA ALA A 725 17.13 42.99 -8.74
C ALA A 725 17.55 43.46 -7.33
N ILE A 726 17.67 42.53 -6.38
CA ILE A 726 18.16 42.79 -5.02
C ILE A 726 19.48 43.56 -5.04
N PHE A 727 20.42 43.14 -5.90
CA PHE A 727 21.71 43.79 -6.04
C PHE A 727 21.61 45.21 -6.62
N ILE A 728 20.99 45.38 -7.79
CA ILE A 728 20.93 46.66 -8.48
C ILE A 728 20.21 47.73 -7.64
N PHE A 729 19.09 47.38 -7.00
CA PHE A 729 18.33 48.35 -6.20
C PHE A 729 19.08 48.80 -4.95
N ASN A 730 19.75 47.90 -4.23
CA ASN A 730 20.55 48.28 -3.05
C ASN A 730 21.77 49.12 -3.42
N ILE A 731 22.51 48.75 -4.48
CA ILE A 731 23.64 49.55 -4.98
C ILE A 731 23.19 50.94 -5.47
N PHE A 732 22.05 51.04 -6.17
CA PHE A 732 21.53 52.32 -6.64
C PHE A 732 21.10 53.23 -5.47
N ALA A 733 20.41 52.70 -4.46
CA ALA A 733 19.99 53.45 -3.28
C ALA A 733 21.15 53.96 -2.41
N LEU A 734 22.34 53.39 -2.56
CA LEU A 734 23.58 53.78 -1.88
C LEU A 734 24.56 54.56 -2.78
N SER A 735 24.19 54.80 -4.05
CA SER A 735 24.86 55.77 -4.91
C SER A 735 24.69 57.20 -4.35
N PRO A 736 25.68 58.11 -4.56
CA PRO A 736 26.19 59.03 -3.54
C PRO A 736 25.18 60.05 -3.00
N SER A 737 24.37 59.58 -2.06
CA SER A 737 23.27 60.29 -1.40
C SER A 737 23.50 60.26 0.11
N THR A 738 23.15 61.33 0.81
CA THR A 738 23.24 61.37 2.29
C THR A 738 22.32 60.30 2.88
N PHE A 739 22.89 59.30 3.55
CA PHE A 739 22.12 58.14 4.03
C PHE A 739 21.17 58.53 5.18
N ARG A 740 21.63 59.41 6.08
CA ARG A 740 20.81 60.00 7.14
C ARG A 740 20.48 61.45 6.88
N SER A 741 19.41 61.93 7.52
CA SER A 741 19.06 63.36 7.62
C SER A 741 20.12 64.23 8.32
N SER A 742 21.06 63.61 9.05
CA SER A 742 22.25 64.26 9.63
C SER A 742 23.39 64.49 8.62
N GLY A 743 23.27 64.03 7.37
CA GLY A 743 24.31 64.12 6.35
C GLY A 743 25.36 63.00 6.40
N GLU A 744 25.24 62.04 7.33
CA GLU A 744 26.15 60.90 7.42
C GLU A 744 26.06 59.97 6.20
N LEU A 745 27.21 59.44 5.79
CA LEU A 745 27.37 58.45 4.72
C LEU A 745 27.20 57.02 5.27
N ALA A 746 26.81 56.10 4.39
CA ALA A 746 26.77 54.66 4.67
C ALA A 746 28.13 53.99 4.41
N ASP A 747 28.42 52.92 5.14
CA ASP A 747 29.59 52.06 4.94
C ASP A 747 29.21 50.67 4.36
N LEU A 748 30.20 49.77 4.26
CA LEU A 748 29.97 48.40 3.80
C LEU A 748 29.02 47.61 4.72
N SER A 749 29.08 47.79 6.04
CA SER A 749 28.17 47.14 7.00
C SER A 749 26.71 47.54 6.74
N HIS A 750 26.47 48.83 6.45
CA HIS A 750 25.16 49.33 6.06
C HIS A 750 24.66 48.69 4.76
N LEU A 751 25.49 48.66 3.70
CA LEU A 751 25.15 48.00 2.43
C LEU A 751 24.83 46.50 2.62
N GLY A 752 25.70 45.79 3.33
CA GLY A 752 25.57 44.37 3.61
C GLY A 752 24.28 44.04 4.35
N ALA A 753 24.00 44.74 5.45
CA ALA A 753 22.77 44.54 6.21
C ALA A 753 21.50 44.95 5.43
N MET A 754 21.55 46.01 4.60
CA MET A 754 20.43 46.42 3.75
C MET A 754 20.07 45.35 2.73
N MET A 755 21.07 44.85 2.01
CA MET A 755 20.84 43.85 0.98
C MET A 755 20.47 42.49 1.61
N TYR A 756 21.02 42.15 2.77
CA TYR A 756 20.62 40.95 3.52
C TYR A 756 19.15 41.04 3.98
N THR A 757 18.68 42.19 4.49
CA THR A 757 17.25 42.43 4.76
C THR A 757 16.41 42.19 3.50
N CYS A 758 16.85 42.69 2.35
CA CYS A 758 16.14 42.50 1.08
C CYS A 758 16.08 41.01 0.66
N VAL A 759 17.16 40.23 0.85
CA VAL A 759 17.15 38.78 0.63
C VAL A 759 16.18 38.09 1.58
N ILE A 760 16.25 38.37 2.89
CA ILE A 760 15.37 37.74 3.91
C ILE A 760 13.90 38.01 3.62
N TRP A 761 13.52 39.24 3.29
CA TRP A 761 12.15 39.58 2.91
C TRP A 761 11.71 38.91 1.60
N THR A 762 12.55 38.96 0.56
CA THR A 762 12.21 38.40 -0.76
C THR A 762 12.07 36.89 -0.70
N VAL A 763 12.98 36.20 -0.01
CA VAL A 763 12.93 34.75 0.18
C VAL A 763 11.69 34.36 1.00
N ASN A 764 11.51 34.91 2.20
CA ASN A 764 10.37 34.55 3.06
C ASN A 764 9.00 34.95 2.49
N SER A 765 8.93 35.98 1.63
CA SER A 765 7.69 36.33 0.91
C SER A 765 7.47 35.46 -0.33
N GLN A 766 8.53 35.02 -1.01
CA GLN A 766 8.41 34.08 -2.14
C GLN A 766 7.82 32.73 -1.70
N ILE A 767 8.13 32.22 -0.50
CA ILE A 767 7.49 30.99 0.01
C ILE A 767 6.01 31.20 0.36
N ALA A 768 5.62 32.38 0.86
CA ALA A 768 4.22 32.73 1.06
C ALA A 768 3.41 32.73 -0.25
N LEU A 769 4.02 33.05 -1.39
CA LEU A 769 3.41 32.96 -2.73
C LEU A 769 3.37 31.52 -3.31
N ILE A 770 4.06 30.55 -2.71
CA ILE A 770 4.11 29.15 -3.16
C ILE A 770 3.11 28.27 -2.40
N ILE A 771 2.76 28.63 -1.17
CA ILE A 771 1.87 27.87 -0.29
C ILE A 771 0.42 27.97 -0.81
N ASN A 772 -0.21 26.82 -1.04
CA ASN A 772 -1.61 26.72 -1.43
C ASN A 772 -2.55 26.82 -0.22
N HIS A 773 -2.13 26.29 0.94
CA HIS A 773 -2.96 26.20 2.14
C HIS A 773 -2.31 26.96 3.32
N PHE A 774 -2.59 28.26 3.42
CA PHE A 774 -1.87 29.16 4.35
C PHE A 774 -2.34 29.03 5.81
N THR A 775 -1.86 27.98 6.49
CA THR A 775 -2.09 27.74 7.93
C THR A 775 -1.45 28.78 8.85
N TRP A 776 -1.97 28.89 10.08
CA TRP A 776 -1.37 29.74 11.13
C TRP A 776 0.08 29.36 11.46
N ILE A 777 0.47 28.09 11.26
CA ILE A 777 1.83 27.59 11.49
C ILE A 777 2.79 28.16 10.44
N HIS A 778 2.38 28.21 9.16
CA HIS A 778 3.16 28.88 8.12
C HIS A 778 3.28 30.38 8.41
N HIS A 779 2.21 31.05 8.86
CA HIS A 779 2.29 32.44 9.31
C HIS A 779 3.32 32.62 10.43
N LEU A 780 3.25 31.79 11.48
CA LEU A 780 4.19 31.85 12.61
C LEU A 780 5.65 31.70 12.16
N PHE A 781 5.95 30.73 11.30
CA PHE A 781 7.33 30.52 10.84
C PHE A 781 7.81 31.56 9.83
N ILE A 782 7.00 31.99 8.86
CA ILE A 782 7.39 32.99 7.85
C ILE A 782 7.60 34.36 8.52
N TRP A 783 6.60 34.85 9.24
CA TRP A 783 6.67 36.18 9.87
C TRP A 783 7.59 36.17 11.10
N GLY A 784 7.66 35.07 11.85
CA GLY A 784 8.64 34.88 12.92
C GLY A 784 10.08 34.82 12.43
N SER A 785 10.33 34.29 11.23
CA SER A 785 11.67 34.29 10.63
C SER A 785 12.11 35.71 10.23
N ILE A 786 11.23 36.46 9.56
CA ILE A 786 11.45 37.89 9.28
C ILE A 786 11.66 38.70 10.57
N PHE A 787 10.84 38.45 11.61
CA PHE A 787 10.96 39.15 12.90
C PHE A 787 12.26 38.80 13.65
N SER A 788 12.68 37.54 13.64
CA SER A 788 13.93 37.11 14.29
C SER A 788 15.19 37.68 13.61
N TRP A 789 15.15 38.01 12.31
CA TRP A 789 16.19 38.84 11.68
C TRP A 789 16.30 40.23 12.32
N TYR A 790 15.17 40.92 12.56
CA TYR A 790 15.19 42.22 13.24
C TYR A 790 15.64 42.12 14.72
N ILE A 791 15.26 41.04 15.43
CA ILE A 791 15.79 40.75 16.78
C ILE A 791 17.31 40.57 16.74
N LEU A 792 17.82 39.76 15.81
CA LEU A 792 19.26 39.53 15.65
C LEU A 792 20.00 40.84 15.36
N LEU A 793 19.50 41.64 14.43
CA LEU A 793 20.08 42.93 14.06
C LEU A 793 20.12 43.91 15.25
N PHE A 794 19.07 43.94 16.07
CA PHE A 794 19.01 44.73 17.31
C PHE A 794 20.00 44.24 18.38
N ILE A 795 20.01 42.93 18.68
CA ILE A 795 20.89 42.34 19.70
C ILE A 795 22.34 42.47 19.28
N TYR A 796 22.70 41.96 18.11
CA TYR A 796 24.08 41.96 17.62
C TYR A 796 24.62 43.38 17.44
N GLY A 797 23.83 44.29 16.89
CA GLY A 797 24.17 45.70 16.80
C GLY A 797 24.17 46.47 18.13
N SER A 798 23.74 45.85 19.24
CA SER A 798 23.85 46.40 20.60
C SER A 798 25.06 45.86 21.38
N LEU A 799 25.67 44.76 20.94
CA LEU A 799 26.86 44.18 21.59
C LEU A 799 28.09 45.11 21.45
N PRO A 800 29.02 45.10 22.43
CA PRO A 800 30.23 45.91 22.37
C PRO A 800 31.05 45.71 21.09
N PRO A 801 31.79 46.74 20.60
CA PRO A 801 32.58 46.66 19.37
C PRO A 801 33.59 45.50 19.30
N SER A 802 34.03 44.99 20.45
CA SER A 802 34.89 43.80 20.55
C SER A 802 34.23 42.50 20.04
N ILE A 803 32.90 42.47 19.90
CA ILE A 803 32.11 41.34 19.40
C ILE A 803 31.38 41.71 18.10
N SER A 804 30.82 42.92 18.03
CA SER A 804 30.05 43.40 16.87
C SER A 804 30.91 43.95 15.72
N LYS A 805 32.24 44.09 15.92
CA LYS A 805 33.19 44.65 14.94
C LYS A 805 32.68 46.01 14.40
N THR A 806 32.36 46.07 13.10
CA THR A 806 31.84 47.23 12.38
C THR A 806 30.31 47.40 12.47
N ASN A 807 29.59 46.44 13.06
CA ASN A 807 28.12 46.44 13.14
C ASN A 807 27.58 47.16 14.39
N PHE A 808 28.44 47.79 15.19
CA PHE A 808 28.05 48.50 16.41
C PHE A 808 27.08 49.67 16.13
N GLN A 809 25.95 49.70 16.85
CA GLN A 809 24.83 50.64 16.69
C GLN A 809 24.15 50.65 15.30
N LEU A 810 24.51 49.73 14.40
CA LEU A 810 23.99 49.65 13.02
C LEU A 810 22.45 49.61 12.97
N HIS A 811 21.82 48.92 13.92
CA HIS A 811 20.36 48.86 14.03
C HIS A 811 19.70 50.24 14.16
N LYS A 812 20.30 51.19 14.90
CA LYS A 812 19.76 52.55 15.06
C LYS A 812 19.92 53.34 13.77
N ALA A 813 21.05 53.18 13.09
CA ALA A 813 21.33 53.84 11.82
C ALA A 813 20.34 53.41 10.72
N MET A 814 20.03 52.12 10.63
CA MET A 814 19.12 51.60 9.61
C MET A 814 17.65 51.90 9.93
N ILE A 815 17.18 51.59 11.14
CA ILE A 815 15.76 51.71 11.51
C ILE A 815 15.28 53.18 11.43
N SER A 816 16.14 54.13 11.82
CA SER A 816 15.86 55.58 11.77
C SER A 816 15.83 56.16 10.35
N THR A 817 16.21 55.42 9.32
CA THR A 817 16.45 55.93 7.98
C THR A 817 15.31 55.55 7.02
N PRO A 818 14.54 56.51 6.45
CA PRO A 818 13.39 56.20 5.61
C PRO A 818 13.72 55.45 4.30
N SER A 819 14.89 55.69 3.72
CA SER A 819 15.31 55.05 2.46
C SER A 819 15.51 53.54 2.62
N TYR A 820 15.90 53.06 3.81
CA TYR A 820 16.01 51.63 4.12
C TYR A 820 14.68 50.89 3.95
N TRP A 821 13.60 51.46 4.49
CA TRP A 821 12.26 50.88 4.40
C TRP A 821 11.70 50.96 2.97
N MET A 822 11.91 52.10 2.29
CA MET A 822 11.53 52.26 0.88
C MET A 822 12.25 51.28 -0.04
N ILE A 823 13.57 51.13 0.09
CA ILE A 823 14.33 50.22 -0.80
C ILE A 823 14.02 48.76 -0.52
N THR A 824 13.79 48.38 0.75
CA THR A 824 13.31 47.04 1.11
C THR A 824 11.97 46.73 0.42
N PHE A 825 11.02 47.66 0.48
CA PHE A 825 9.70 47.48 -0.15
C PHE A 825 9.77 47.44 -1.69
N VAL A 826 10.48 48.38 -2.33
CA VAL A 826 10.62 48.40 -3.80
C VAL A 826 11.33 47.15 -4.31
N THR A 827 12.42 46.75 -3.65
CA THR A 827 13.17 45.53 -4.00
C THR A 827 12.31 44.29 -3.87
N LEU A 828 11.53 44.18 -2.79
CA LEU A 828 10.60 43.08 -2.56
C LEU A 828 9.55 42.97 -3.66
N VAL A 829 8.89 44.09 -4.00
CA VAL A 829 7.87 44.11 -5.06
C VAL A 829 8.47 43.73 -6.41
N VAL A 830 9.58 44.35 -6.82
CA VAL A 830 10.17 44.09 -8.14
C VAL A 830 10.70 42.64 -8.26
N SER A 831 11.26 42.08 -7.19
CA SER A 831 11.80 40.71 -7.21
C SER A 831 10.71 39.63 -7.30
N LEU A 832 9.54 39.85 -6.68
CA LEU A 832 8.43 38.88 -6.68
C LEU A 832 7.49 39.03 -7.88
N LEU A 833 7.36 40.23 -8.44
CA LEU A 833 6.37 40.55 -9.47
C LEU A 833 6.42 39.62 -10.71
N PRO A 834 7.60 39.22 -11.27
CA PRO A 834 7.63 38.31 -12.41
C PRO A 834 7.07 36.93 -12.08
N TYR A 835 7.35 36.40 -10.89
CA TYR A 835 6.81 35.11 -10.43
C TYR A 835 5.29 35.19 -10.24
N PHE A 836 4.80 36.29 -9.64
CA PHE A 836 3.36 36.52 -9.46
C PHE A 836 2.63 36.63 -10.80
N ILE A 837 3.15 37.43 -11.74
CA ILE A 837 2.59 37.55 -13.09
C ILE A 837 2.60 36.19 -13.80
N TYR A 838 3.71 35.44 -13.73
CA TYR A 838 3.79 34.10 -14.31
C TYR A 838 2.72 33.16 -13.72
N GLY A 839 2.54 33.15 -12.40
CA GLY A 839 1.51 32.35 -11.72
C GLY A 839 0.09 32.70 -12.16
N VAL A 840 -0.22 34.00 -12.26
CA VAL A 840 -1.53 34.48 -12.74
C VAL A 840 -1.76 34.12 -14.21
N VAL A 841 -0.79 34.36 -15.09
CA VAL A 841 -0.90 34.02 -16.53
C VAL A 841 -1.02 32.52 -16.73
N GLN A 842 -0.22 31.70 -16.03
CA GLN A 842 -0.34 30.24 -16.09
C GLN A 842 -1.72 29.78 -15.63
N ARG A 843 -2.26 30.34 -14.53
CA ARG A 843 -3.57 29.98 -13.99
C ARG A 843 -4.74 30.40 -14.89
N LEU A 844 -4.64 31.54 -15.58
CA LEU A 844 -5.69 32.04 -16.48
C LEU A 844 -5.75 31.33 -17.84
N PHE A 845 -4.60 30.98 -18.43
CA PHE A 845 -4.54 30.43 -19.79
C PHE A 845 -4.29 28.91 -19.85
N TRP A 846 -3.62 28.34 -18.84
CA TRP A 846 -3.28 26.92 -18.75
C TRP A 846 -3.38 26.41 -17.29
N PRO A 847 -4.58 26.44 -16.68
CA PRO A 847 -4.77 25.96 -15.31
C PRO A 847 -4.40 24.48 -15.18
N MET A 848 -3.82 24.11 -14.04
CA MET A 848 -3.59 22.73 -13.64
C MET A 848 -4.87 22.15 -13.02
N ASP A 849 -5.05 20.83 -13.08
CA ASP A 849 -6.25 20.16 -12.54
C ASP A 849 -6.49 20.47 -11.04
N ASP A 850 -5.41 20.64 -10.27
CA ASP A 850 -5.47 21.03 -8.84
C ASP A 850 -5.89 22.49 -8.60
N GLN A 851 -5.77 23.34 -9.62
CA GLN A 851 -6.24 24.73 -9.60
C GLN A 851 -7.73 24.78 -9.98
N VAL A 852 -8.15 24.03 -11.01
CA VAL A 852 -9.56 23.92 -11.44
C VAL A 852 -10.45 23.38 -10.32
N ILE A 853 -10.08 22.24 -9.71
CA ILE A 853 -10.87 21.61 -8.63
C ILE A 853 -10.97 22.53 -7.40
N ARG A 854 -9.92 23.32 -7.11
CA ARG A 854 -9.96 24.35 -6.06
C ARG A 854 -10.92 25.49 -6.38
N GLU A 855 -10.98 25.94 -7.63
CA GLU A 855 -11.89 26.99 -8.07
C GLU A 855 -13.34 26.54 -8.02
N MET A 856 -13.65 25.34 -8.50
CA MET A 856 -14.98 24.72 -8.35
C MET A 856 -15.40 24.66 -6.88
N LYS A 857 -14.50 24.21 -5.99
CA LYS A 857 -14.75 24.14 -4.54
C LYS A 857 -14.94 25.53 -3.90
N HIS A 858 -14.20 26.55 -4.35
CA HIS A 858 -14.25 27.90 -3.76
C HIS A 858 -15.43 28.74 -4.28
N CYS A 859 -15.84 28.57 -5.54
CA CYS A 859 -16.98 29.27 -6.13
C CYS A 859 -18.35 28.81 -5.57
N GLY A 860 -18.39 27.70 -4.83
CA GLY A 860 -19.49 27.31 -3.95
C GLY A 860 -20.78 26.81 -4.61
N LYS A 861 -21.02 27.11 -5.89
CA LYS A 861 -22.26 26.76 -6.62
C LYS A 861 -22.40 25.27 -6.92
N ASP A 862 -21.30 24.62 -7.31
CA ASP A 862 -21.36 23.24 -7.83
C ASP A 862 -21.56 22.17 -6.76
N VAL A 863 -21.29 22.48 -5.48
CA VAL A 863 -21.56 21.55 -4.36
C VAL A 863 -23.07 21.45 -4.08
N THR A 864 -23.84 22.51 -4.40
CA THR A 864 -25.30 22.53 -4.22
C THR A 864 -26.09 22.14 -5.48
N GLU A 865 -25.57 22.39 -6.69
CA GLU A 865 -26.24 21.99 -7.94
C GLU A 865 -25.76 20.65 -8.52
N ALA A 866 -24.65 20.11 -7.99
CA ALA A 866 -24.07 18.77 -8.23
C ALA A 866 -23.69 18.40 -9.68
N PHE A 867 -24.30 18.99 -10.71
CA PHE A 867 -24.18 18.53 -12.09
C PHE A 867 -22.77 18.67 -12.65
N MET A 868 -22.13 19.84 -12.53
CA MET A 868 -20.75 20.04 -13.02
C MET A 868 -19.72 19.22 -12.22
N TRP A 869 -19.89 19.11 -10.90
CA TRP A 869 -19.02 18.29 -10.05
C TRP A 869 -19.11 16.80 -10.43
N ALA A 870 -20.33 16.27 -10.56
CA ALA A 870 -20.56 14.88 -10.98
C ALA A 870 -20.21 14.64 -12.47
N ALA A 871 -20.33 15.65 -13.33
CA ALA A 871 -19.88 15.56 -14.73
C ALA A 871 -18.36 15.48 -14.82
N GLU A 872 -17.62 16.31 -14.07
CA GLU A 872 -16.16 16.29 -14.12
C GLU A 872 -15.57 15.08 -13.38
N GLN A 873 -16.22 14.62 -12.30
CA GLN A 873 -15.94 13.31 -11.72
C GLN A 873 -16.13 12.20 -12.77
N LYS A 874 -17.25 12.19 -13.50
CA LYS A 874 -17.49 11.24 -14.61
C LYS A 874 -16.53 11.44 -15.79
N ASN A 875 -15.97 12.62 -16.02
CA ASN A 875 -14.93 12.86 -17.02
C ASN A 875 -13.57 12.28 -16.57
N SER A 876 -13.19 12.40 -15.29
CA SER A 876 -11.99 11.74 -14.76
C SER A 876 -12.05 10.21 -14.83
N VAL A 877 -13.25 9.63 -14.64
CA VAL A 877 -13.53 8.20 -14.82
C VAL A 877 -13.57 7.79 -16.30
N ARG A 878 -14.09 8.64 -17.19
CA ARG A 878 -14.11 8.39 -18.64
C ARG A 878 -12.73 8.50 -19.30
N THR A 879 -11.91 9.47 -18.90
CA THR A 879 -10.56 9.66 -19.47
C THR A 879 -9.58 8.55 -19.08
N THR A 880 -9.91 7.76 -18.05
CA THR A 880 -9.17 6.55 -17.64
C THR A 880 -9.75 5.24 -18.15
N HIS A 881 -10.97 5.28 -18.71
CA HIS A 881 -11.61 4.33 -19.62
C HIS A 881 -11.46 2.81 -19.40
N VAL A 882 -11.40 2.35 -18.14
CA VAL A 882 -11.68 0.93 -17.83
C VAL A 882 -13.19 0.71 -17.90
N GLY A 883 -13.67 0.15 -19.02
CA GLY A 883 -15.08 -0.14 -19.25
C GLY A 883 -15.55 -1.43 -18.54
N PHE A 884 -16.64 -2.01 -19.04
CA PHE A 884 -17.20 -3.25 -18.50
C PHE A 884 -16.77 -4.46 -19.32
N SER A 885 -16.38 -5.55 -18.65
CA SER A 885 -16.40 -6.87 -19.29
C SER A 885 -17.79 -7.12 -19.86
N ALA A 886 -17.88 -7.57 -21.12
CA ALA A 886 -19.16 -7.80 -21.79
C ALA A 886 -20.07 -8.78 -21.01
N ARG A 887 -19.47 -9.64 -20.18
CA ARG A 887 -20.14 -10.54 -19.23
C ARG A 887 -20.89 -9.79 -18.13
N VAL A 888 -20.31 -8.75 -17.53
CA VAL A 888 -20.97 -7.92 -16.50
C VAL A 888 -22.17 -7.19 -17.10
N GLU A 889 -22.03 -6.69 -18.32
CA GLU A 889 -23.13 -6.04 -19.04
C GLU A 889 -24.25 -7.04 -19.40
N ALA A 890 -23.91 -8.26 -19.82
CA ALA A 890 -24.88 -9.33 -20.06
C ALA A 890 -25.60 -9.76 -18.78
N LYS A 891 -24.87 -10.00 -17.66
CA LYS A 891 -25.43 -10.32 -16.35
C LYS A 891 -26.42 -9.23 -15.90
N MET A 892 -26.09 -7.94 -16.05
CA MET A 892 -27.02 -6.85 -15.71
C MET A 892 -28.22 -6.72 -16.66
N ARG A 893 -28.13 -7.11 -17.93
CA ARG A 893 -29.31 -7.21 -18.81
C ARG A 893 -30.26 -8.30 -18.30
N TYR A 894 -29.74 -9.49 -18.00
CA TYR A 894 -30.51 -10.59 -17.41
C TYR A 894 -31.19 -10.20 -16.09
N TRP A 895 -30.47 -9.58 -15.15
CA TRP A 895 -31.06 -9.08 -13.89
C TRP A 895 -32.14 -8.01 -14.13
N LYS A 896 -31.97 -7.09 -15.09
CA LYS A 896 -33.00 -6.11 -15.46
C LYS A 896 -34.25 -6.77 -16.06
N GLU A 897 -34.10 -7.86 -16.80
CA GLU A 897 -35.22 -8.64 -17.34
C GLU A 897 -35.91 -9.48 -16.26
N HIS A 898 -35.16 -10.13 -15.38
CA HIS A 898 -35.72 -10.89 -14.26
C HIS A 898 -36.46 -9.99 -13.24
N LEU A 899 -35.93 -8.78 -12.98
CA LEU A 899 -36.64 -7.75 -12.19
C LEU A 899 -37.91 -7.26 -12.89
N ARG A 900 -37.90 -7.08 -14.22
CA ARG A 900 -39.13 -6.79 -15.00
C ARG A 900 -40.15 -7.92 -14.89
N GLN A 901 -39.73 -9.18 -14.96
CA GLN A 901 -40.59 -10.35 -14.79
C GLN A 901 -41.21 -10.43 -13.38
N LYS A 902 -40.42 -10.25 -12.30
CA LYS A 902 -40.94 -10.13 -10.93
C LYS A 902 -41.92 -8.96 -10.77
N ARG A 903 -41.67 -7.82 -11.43
CA ARG A 903 -42.57 -6.66 -11.42
C ARG A 903 -43.90 -6.96 -12.12
N ALA A 904 -43.85 -7.68 -13.24
CA ALA A 904 -45.04 -8.13 -13.98
C ALA A 904 -45.86 -9.18 -13.21
N SER A 905 -45.22 -10.16 -12.57
CA SER A 905 -45.92 -11.19 -11.79
C SER A 905 -46.62 -10.62 -10.54
N MET A 906 -46.04 -9.61 -9.88
CA MET A 906 -46.73 -8.88 -8.81
C MET A 906 -47.95 -8.10 -9.32
N HIS A 907 -47.86 -7.39 -10.45
CA HIS A 907 -49.03 -6.73 -11.05
C HIS A 907 -50.11 -7.74 -11.47
N GLY A 908 -49.70 -8.90 -12.00
CA GLY A 908 -50.60 -10.01 -12.29
C GLY A 908 -51.36 -10.51 -11.06
N ARG A 909 -50.70 -10.66 -9.91
CA ARG A 909 -51.36 -11.04 -8.63
C ARG A 909 -52.38 -9.98 -8.17
N PHE A 910 -52.05 -8.69 -8.23
CA PHE A 910 -53.01 -7.63 -7.88
C PHE A 910 -54.22 -7.58 -8.84
N SER A 911 -54.02 -7.81 -10.13
CA SER A 911 -55.11 -7.76 -11.13
C SER A 911 -56.21 -8.82 -10.93
N LYS A 912 -55.90 -9.96 -10.30
CA LYS A 912 -56.86 -11.04 -10.05
C LYS A 912 -57.67 -10.90 -8.75
N GLY A 913 -57.47 -9.82 -7.99
CA GLY A 913 -58.16 -9.58 -6.71
C GLY A 913 -59.51 -8.86 -6.80
N SER A 914 -59.99 -8.49 -8.00
CA SER A 914 -61.17 -7.63 -8.19
C SER A 914 -62.20 -8.18 -9.17
N SER A 915 -62.87 -9.27 -8.78
CA SER A 915 -64.20 -9.59 -9.31
C SER A 915 -65.23 -8.63 -8.71
N PRO A 916 -66.04 -7.90 -9.49
CA PRO A 916 -67.08 -7.05 -8.93
C PRO A 916 -68.19 -7.88 -8.30
N ALA A 917 -68.78 -7.37 -7.21
CA ALA A 917 -70.08 -7.78 -6.73
C ALA A 917 -71.13 -6.74 -7.18
N SER A 918 -72.36 -7.21 -7.41
CA SER A 918 -73.45 -6.58 -8.19
C SER A 918 -73.15 -6.42 -9.68
#